data_AF-A0A369J906-F1
#
_entry.id   AF-A0A369J906-F1
#
_cell.length_a   1.000
_cell.length_b   1.000
_cell.length_c   1.000
_cell.angle_alpha   90.00
_cell.angle_beta   90.00
_cell.angle_gamma   90.00
#
_symmetry.space_group_name_H-M   'P 1'
#
loop_
_entity.id
_entity.type
_entity.pdbx_description
1 polymer ?
#
loop_
_entity_poly.entity_id
_entity_poly.type
_entity_poly.pdbx_seq_one_letter_code
_entity_poly.pdbx_strand_id
1 'polypeptide(L)'
;MLRPIPPPAPAYISRCAFVSIILALLMLVTSFLLQSLSQKSFFHRHVRRFLADYGMPISLIASSAMAYWGRFNAANPATLPVGSAFQPAGGREWLVRFWELDGKWVGIALPFGIVLWILFFFDHNVSSLMAQSSEFPLRKPPGFHWDFFLLGVTTFIAGLLGVPAPNGLIPQAPIHTTSLLVMGRHPGKDKDEVEVAAPQFRTQSHSSNLEPEGDVEGDGKPPADDFTTEFPVAVVEQRVSNLAQGALCLILLTGPFLHVLGLIPRGVLAGLFWFMGADALRGNGITQKIFYFLSDRTLTPVDEPLRKVRKSRILLFVAVQLVGFGATFAITQTIAAIGFPVIIMLLLPLRVFGIPRLPFTAEELAILDGPTASPFPKSFIKIAGPFSAQRSPRYTMATSDSKVLGVVLLVRHGDRQGFYQNPSTYTPSDTVLTPLGNQQEFQLGQKLRSLYLNSSSPSFIAEINSTIVNDAQLRIRADAGGEGGVILNSALSLLQGLYPANSGYNTTLANGTTITGPLGGYQYIPIESVEPENDISLEGWTSCGTFAKATSEFYNSTEFRQMANENDEFLKALPPYLDGRPVKFENMWNIFDFMFVQSIHNEAFLKALPPTYLERARHLANYHEYGVFSSPQPSGIRNIAGHTILPSILDGFTSITDSKDPVKFVYHAISYKPFISLFNLTRAAETNPDLAGIVNFAAALALEVRQPSSGGAPVLRFNFKNGTDDADFKTYKFLDSSETDVPLSDFVNYMEPLALKSTSEWCTVCENTQDRGCAELSLAASTAVQQHKPRIGSVGAGFLGAGVTLALALAIFGVLLFLGFLTVGAGRSKRKRSRTGSDTNSNKEKA
;
A
#
# COMPACT_ATOMS: atom_id res chain seq x y z
N MET A 1 -48.68 17.42 27.24
CA MET A 1 -49.93 16.82 26.72
C MET A 1 -50.18 17.34 25.31
N LEU A 2 -49.79 16.61 24.27
CA LEU A 2 -50.26 16.83 22.90
C LEU A 2 -51.22 15.69 22.59
N ARG A 3 -52.50 16.01 22.33
CA ARG A 3 -53.51 15.01 21.97
C ARG A 3 -53.09 14.32 20.65
N PRO A 4 -53.26 13.00 20.52
CA PRO A 4 -53.06 12.32 19.24
C PRO A 4 -54.08 12.86 18.23
N ILE A 5 -53.57 13.36 17.10
CA ILE A 5 -54.35 13.75 15.93
C ILE A 5 -55.05 12.49 15.40
N PRO A 6 -56.36 12.52 15.10
CA PRO A 6 -57.05 11.35 14.55
C PRO A 6 -56.42 10.92 13.21
N PRO A 7 -56.36 9.62 12.90
CA PRO A 7 -55.78 9.15 11.64
C PRO A 7 -56.53 9.77 10.45
N PRO A 8 -55.82 10.28 9.43
CA PRO A 8 -56.49 10.86 8.27
C PRO A 8 -57.29 9.79 7.52
N ALA A 9 -58.42 10.20 6.93
CA ALA A 9 -59.30 9.31 6.18
C ALA A 9 -58.53 8.54 5.08
N PRO A 10 -58.90 7.28 4.76
CA PRO A 10 -58.16 6.44 3.81
C PRO A 10 -57.99 7.06 2.42
N ALA A 11 -58.94 7.88 1.97
CA ALA A 11 -58.85 8.63 0.71
C ALA A 11 -57.75 9.71 0.70
N TYR A 12 -57.40 10.27 1.88
CA TYR A 12 -56.33 11.26 2.03
C TYR A 12 -54.95 10.61 1.93
N ILE A 13 -54.78 9.45 2.58
CA ILE A 13 -53.53 8.66 2.55
C ILE A 13 -53.18 8.25 1.11
N SER A 14 -54.16 7.77 0.34
CA SER A 14 -53.95 7.41 -1.07
C SER A 14 -53.52 8.60 -1.91
N ARG A 15 -54.13 9.79 -1.73
CA ARG A 15 -53.74 11.01 -2.46
C ARG A 15 -52.32 11.46 -2.14
N CYS A 16 -51.92 11.44 -0.87
CA CYS A 16 -50.54 11.76 -0.45
C CYS A 16 -49.52 10.80 -1.07
N ALA A 17 -49.85 9.50 -1.14
CA ALA A 17 -48.99 8.48 -1.74
C ALA A 17 -48.80 8.69 -3.24
N PHE A 18 -49.89 8.91 -4.00
CA PHE A 18 -49.81 9.18 -5.43
C PHE A 18 -49.00 10.44 -5.75
N VAL A 19 -49.22 11.53 -5.00
CA VAL A 19 -48.44 12.76 -5.19
C VAL A 19 -46.96 12.52 -4.87
N SER A 20 -46.64 11.75 -3.84
CA SER A 20 -45.24 11.40 -3.52
C SER A 20 -44.57 10.59 -4.63
N ILE A 21 -45.28 9.65 -5.26
CA ILE A 21 -44.79 8.87 -6.41
C ILE A 21 -44.61 9.78 -7.64
N ILE A 22 -45.56 10.67 -7.92
CA ILE A 22 -45.46 11.63 -9.03
C ILE A 22 -44.24 12.53 -8.85
N LEU A 23 -44.02 13.08 -7.64
CA LEU A 23 -42.85 13.90 -7.33
C LEU A 23 -41.54 13.11 -7.43
N ALA A 24 -41.53 11.83 -7.03
CA ALA A 24 -40.37 10.95 -7.19
C ALA A 24 -40.02 10.70 -8.67
N LEU A 25 -41.03 10.37 -9.48
CA LEU A 25 -40.86 10.15 -10.92
C LEU A 25 -40.47 11.44 -11.65
N LEU A 26 -41.04 12.59 -11.26
CA LEU A 26 -40.67 13.89 -11.80
C LEU A 26 -39.21 14.21 -11.52
N MET A 27 -38.75 14.03 -10.28
CA MET A 27 -37.35 14.23 -9.90
C MET A 27 -36.42 13.32 -10.72
N LEU A 28 -36.78 12.03 -10.83
CA LEU A 28 -36.01 11.04 -11.59
C LEU A 28 -35.89 11.40 -13.07
N VAL A 29 -37.03 11.66 -13.73
CA VAL A 29 -37.09 11.93 -15.17
C VAL A 29 -36.43 13.26 -15.49
N THR A 30 -36.69 14.32 -14.74
CA THR A 30 -36.07 15.63 -14.98
C THR A 30 -34.55 15.56 -14.82
N SER A 31 -34.03 14.87 -13.81
CA SER A 31 -32.59 14.71 -13.60
C SER A 31 -31.93 13.96 -14.77
N PHE A 32 -32.53 12.85 -15.23
CA PHE A 32 -32.01 12.11 -16.39
C PHE A 32 -32.14 12.89 -17.70
N LEU A 33 -33.20 13.69 -17.87
CA LEU A 33 -33.35 14.55 -19.05
C LEU A 33 -32.27 15.62 -19.08
N LEU A 34 -32.03 16.33 -17.98
CA LEU A 34 -30.98 17.35 -17.90
C LEU A 34 -29.59 16.72 -18.11
N GLN A 35 -29.34 15.55 -17.53
CA GLN A 35 -28.10 14.80 -17.76
C GLN A 35 -27.95 14.37 -19.23
N SER A 36 -29.02 13.86 -19.86
CA SER A 36 -28.97 13.46 -21.28
C SER A 36 -28.79 14.67 -22.22
N LEU A 37 -29.46 15.79 -21.93
CA LEU A 37 -29.27 17.05 -22.65
C LEU A 37 -27.85 17.60 -22.49
N SER A 38 -27.22 17.35 -21.33
CA SER A 38 -25.83 17.71 -21.08
C SER A 38 -24.81 16.85 -21.84
N GLN A 39 -25.21 15.67 -22.34
CA GLN A 39 -24.32 14.80 -23.13
C GLN A 39 -24.51 15.01 -24.63
N LYS A 40 -25.70 15.41 -25.08
CA LYS A 40 -26.00 15.64 -26.49
C LYS A 40 -25.45 16.98 -26.99
N SER A 41 -25.16 17.07 -28.28
CA SER A 41 -24.63 18.28 -28.92
C SER A 41 -25.69 19.35 -29.23
N PHE A 42 -26.89 19.27 -28.64
CA PHE A 42 -27.99 20.19 -28.96
C PHE A 42 -27.76 21.63 -28.45
N PHE A 43 -26.87 21.83 -27.47
CA PHE A 43 -26.63 23.14 -26.84
C PHE A 43 -25.15 23.57 -26.89
N HIS A 44 -24.91 24.87 -26.77
CA HIS A 44 -23.57 25.45 -26.67
C HIS A 44 -22.85 24.92 -25.42
N ARG A 45 -21.52 24.70 -25.53
CA ARG A 45 -20.63 24.16 -24.48
C ARG A 45 -20.90 24.68 -23.05
N HIS A 46 -21.05 25.99 -22.86
CA HIS A 46 -21.28 26.58 -21.54
C HIS A 46 -22.62 26.15 -20.93
N VAL A 47 -23.69 26.15 -21.73
CA VAL A 47 -25.03 25.70 -21.30
C VAL A 47 -25.00 24.20 -20.99
N ARG A 48 -24.36 23.42 -21.86
CA ARG A 48 -24.20 21.98 -21.67
C ARG A 48 -23.48 21.64 -20.37
N ARG A 49 -22.40 22.36 -20.06
CA ARG A 49 -21.64 22.18 -18.82
C ARG A 49 -22.42 22.63 -17.58
N PHE A 50 -23.11 23.76 -17.67
CA PHE A 50 -24.01 24.22 -16.60
C PHE A 50 -25.10 23.18 -16.28
N LEU A 51 -25.70 22.56 -17.31
CA LEU A 51 -26.68 21.50 -17.12
C LEU A 51 -26.08 20.21 -16.54
N ALA A 52 -24.84 19.87 -16.89
CA ALA A 52 -24.13 18.73 -16.31
C ALA A 52 -23.87 18.92 -14.81
N ASP A 53 -23.39 20.12 -14.42
CA ASP A 53 -22.94 20.38 -13.05
C ASP A 53 -24.11 20.75 -12.10
N TYR A 54 -25.12 21.49 -12.59
CA TYR A 54 -26.26 21.97 -11.77
C TYR A 54 -27.59 21.27 -12.04
N GLY A 55 -27.64 20.31 -12.97
CA GLY A 55 -28.88 19.63 -13.35
C GLY A 55 -29.59 18.97 -12.17
N MET A 56 -28.84 18.25 -11.32
CA MET A 56 -29.39 17.57 -10.14
C MET A 56 -29.92 18.58 -9.08
N PRO A 57 -29.16 19.60 -8.63
CA PRO A 57 -29.69 20.64 -7.74
C PRO A 57 -30.92 21.39 -8.29
N ILE A 58 -30.93 21.72 -9.58
CA ILE A 58 -32.06 22.41 -10.22
C ILE A 58 -33.30 21.52 -10.22
N SER A 59 -33.17 20.24 -10.57
CA SER A 59 -34.26 19.26 -10.53
C SER A 59 -34.83 19.09 -9.12
N LEU A 60 -33.97 19.09 -8.09
CA LEU A 60 -34.39 19.01 -6.69
C LEU A 60 -35.24 20.22 -6.28
N ILE A 61 -34.77 21.44 -6.59
CA ILE A 61 -35.48 22.68 -6.28
C ILE A 61 -36.79 22.76 -7.06
N ALA A 62 -36.78 22.47 -8.36
CA ALA A 62 -37.97 22.53 -9.22
C ALA A 62 -39.03 21.51 -8.80
N SER A 63 -38.64 20.26 -8.49
CA SER A 63 -39.56 19.22 -8.04
C SER A 63 -40.11 19.52 -6.64
N SER A 64 -39.29 20.10 -5.76
CA SER A 64 -39.73 20.54 -4.43
C SER A 64 -40.70 21.72 -4.51
N ALA A 65 -40.44 22.70 -5.40
CA ALA A 65 -41.33 23.82 -5.63
C ALA A 65 -42.69 23.36 -6.20
N MET A 66 -42.69 22.34 -7.07
CA MET A 66 -43.92 21.76 -7.62
C MET A 66 -44.83 21.15 -6.55
N ALA A 67 -44.27 20.65 -5.45
CA ALA A 67 -45.05 20.12 -4.33
C ALA A 67 -45.93 21.19 -3.67
N TYR A 68 -45.51 22.45 -3.73
CA TYR A 68 -46.26 23.61 -3.22
C TYR A 68 -47.11 24.31 -4.28
N TRP A 69 -47.09 23.82 -5.53
CA TRP A 69 -47.80 24.43 -6.64
C TRP A 69 -49.18 23.81 -6.87
N GLY A 70 -50.23 24.65 -6.87
CA GLY A 70 -51.58 24.26 -7.28
C GLY A 70 -52.16 23.09 -6.47
N ARG A 71 -52.72 22.09 -7.19
CA ARG A 71 -53.39 20.91 -6.60
C ARG A 71 -52.46 19.99 -5.81
N PHE A 72 -51.15 20.09 -5.98
CA PHE A 72 -50.17 19.29 -5.22
C PHE A 72 -50.06 19.74 -3.76
N ASN A 73 -50.17 21.05 -3.51
CA ASN A 73 -50.16 21.60 -2.14
C ASN A 73 -51.39 21.13 -1.33
N ALA A 74 -52.56 21.04 -1.99
CA ALA A 74 -53.79 20.57 -1.38
C ALA A 74 -53.73 19.09 -0.94
N ALA A 75 -52.78 18.32 -1.47
CA ALA A 75 -52.55 16.93 -1.09
C ALA A 75 -51.56 16.76 0.08
N ASN A 76 -50.96 17.84 0.59
CA ASN A 76 -50.05 17.86 1.74
C ASN A 76 -49.04 16.69 1.76
N PRO A 77 -48.07 16.69 0.82
CA PRO A 77 -47.09 15.61 0.71
C PRO A 77 -46.23 15.52 1.98
N ALA A 78 -45.87 14.30 2.38
CA ALA A 78 -45.06 14.09 3.57
C ALA A 78 -43.67 14.73 3.40
N THR A 79 -43.33 15.69 4.26
CA THR A 79 -42.03 16.37 4.25
C THR A 79 -41.05 15.78 5.26
N LEU A 80 -39.78 16.20 5.18
CA LEU A 80 -38.74 15.79 6.10
C LEU A 80 -39.12 16.07 7.57
N PRO A 81 -38.99 15.08 8.47
CA PRO A 81 -39.20 15.31 9.88
C PRO A 81 -38.06 16.18 10.42
N VAL A 82 -38.38 17.34 10.98
CA VAL A 82 -37.41 18.24 11.61
C VAL A 82 -37.67 18.30 13.11
N GLY A 83 -36.58 18.23 13.89
CA GLY A 83 -36.61 18.32 15.35
C GLY A 83 -36.42 19.75 15.85
N SER A 84 -36.03 19.88 17.11
CA SER A 84 -35.45 21.11 17.68
C SER A 84 -33.96 21.21 17.32
N ALA A 85 -33.45 22.43 17.19
CA ALA A 85 -32.03 22.66 16.87
C ALA A 85 -31.12 22.06 17.97
N PHE A 86 -30.12 21.28 17.56
CA PHE A 86 -29.07 20.70 18.40
C PHE A 86 -29.57 20.07 19.71
N GLN A 87 -30.40 19.02 19.62
CA GLN A 87 -30.76 18.21 20.77
C GLN A 87 -30.15 16.80 20.73
N PRO A 88 -29.58 16.33 21.85
CA PRO A 88 -29.12 14.96 21.99
C PRO A 88 -30.30 13.98 22.02
N ALA A 89 -30.11 12.81 21.41
CA ALA A 89 -31.16 11.79 21.31
C ALA A 89 -31.65 11.34 22.70
N GLY A 90 -32.96 11.37 22.92
CA GLY A 90 -33.56 10.94 24.20
C GLY A 90 -33.35 11.90 25.38
N GLY A 91 -32.87 13.14 25.14
CA GLY A 91 -32.66 14.13 26.22
C GLY A 91 -31.45 13.87 27.11
N ARG A 92 -30.53 13.00 26.68
CA ARG A 92 -29.27 12.69 27.38
C ARG A 92 -28.32 13.89 27.44
N GLU A 93 -27.34 13.86 28.33
CA GLU A 93 -26.21 14.78 28.26
C GLU A 93 -25.37 14.53 26.98
N TRP A 94 -24.75 15.59 26.45
CA TRP A 94 -23.94 15.49 25.21
C TRP A 94 -22.77 14.53 25.35
N LEU A 95 -22.08 14.56 26.50
CA LEU A 95 -20.98 13.66 26.80
C LEU A 95 -21.50 12.32 27.32
N VAL A 96 -21.18 11.23 26.64
CA VAL A 96 -21.53 9.88 27.07
C VAL A 96 -20.56 9.45 28.18
N ARG A 97 -21.07 9.26 29.39
CA ARG A 97 -20.27 8.87 30.57
C ARG A 97 -19.97 7.38 30.58
N PHE A 98 -19.12 6.93 29.66
CA PHE A 98 -18.80 5.50 29.49
C PHE A 98 -18.03 4.89 30.68
N TRP A 99 -17.43 5.72 31.54
CA TRP A 99 -16.73 5.29 32.76
C TRP A 99 -17.67 4.93 33.93
N GLU A 100 -18.97 5.22 33.83
CA GLU A 100 -19.98 4.84 34.83
C GLU A 100 -20.59 3.44 34.55
N LEU A 101 -20.19 2.79 33.45
CA LEU A 101 -20.70 1.48 33.03
C LEU A 101 -19.88 0.32 33.61
N ASP A 102 -20.56 -0.77 33.99
CA ASP A 102 -19.91 -2.01 34.39
C ASP A 102 -18.97 -2.51 33.28
N GLY A 103 -17.74 -2.89 33.65
CA GLY A 103 -16.69 -3.32 32.71
C GLY A 103 -17.09 -4.49 31.80
N LYS A 104 -18.13 -5.26 32.15
CA LYS A 104 -18.72 -6.30 31.29
C LYS A 104 -19.27 -5.72 29.98
N TRP A 105 -19.93 -4.57 30.04
CA TRP A 105 -20.51 -3.91 28.86
C TRP A 105 -19.43 -3.26 28.00
N VAL A 106 -18.34 -2.78 28.62
CA VAL A 106 -17.15 -2.29 27.91
C VAL A 106 -16.47 -3.42 27.13
N GLY A 107 -16.34 -4.61 27.74
CA GLY A 107 -15.78 -5.79 27.06
C GLY A 107 -16.65 -6.29 25.90
N ILE A 108 -17.99 -6.29 26.06
CA ILE A 108 -18.93 -6.70 24.99
C ILE A 108 -18.90 -5.74 23.79
N ALA A 109 -18.55 -4.47 23.97
CA ALA A 109 -18.48 -3.49 22.89
C ALA A 109 -17.31 -3.75 21.91
N LEU A 110 -16.24 -4.41 22.36
CA LEU A 110 -15.03 -4.68 21.56
C LEU A 110 -15.31 -5.45 20.25
N PRO A 111 -16.03 -6.60 20.23
CA PRO A 111 -16.33 -7.30 18.97
C PRO A 111 -17.17 -6.45 18.00
N PHE A 112 -18.10 -5.63 18.49
CA PHE A 112 -18.84 -4.70 17.62
C PHE A 112 -17.93 -3.59 17.07
N GLY A 113 -17.00 -3.10 17.88
CA GLY A 113 -15.98 -2.13 17.47
C GLY A 113 -15.05 -2.67 16.38
N ILE A 114 -14.59 -3.92 16.50
CA ILE A 114 -13.75 -4.57 15.48
C ILE A 114 -14.51 -4.71 14.16
N VAL A 115 -15.76 -5.16 14.20
CA VAL A 115 -16.56 -5.31 12.97
C VAL A 115 -16.85 -3.96 12.33
N LEU A 116 -17.13 -2.91 13.13
CA LEU A 116 -17.27 -1.54 12.65
C LEU A 116 -15.97 -1.00 12.05
N TRP A 117 -14.83 -1.30 12.67
CA TRP A 117 -13.51 -0.92 12.16
C TRP A 117 -13.22 -1.56 10.80
N ILE A 118 -13.52 -2.86 10.63
CA ILE A 118 -13.40 -3.55 9.33
C ILE A 118 -14.30 -2.89 8.27
N LEU A 119 -15.54 -2.57 8.62
CA LEU A 119 -16.48 -1.89 7.73
C LEU A 119 -15.94 -0.52 7.29
N PHE A 120 -15.47 0.30 8.23
CA PHE A 120 -14.95 1.64 7.93
C PHE A 120 -13.64 1.60 7.18
N PHE A 121 -12.77 0.63 7.47
CA PHE A 121 -11.57 0.36 6.69
C PHE A 121 -11.94 0.06 5.24
N PHE A 122 -12.91 -0.84 5.01
CA PHE A 122 -13.34 -1.18 3.65
C PHE A 122 -13.97 0.02 2.93
N ASP A 123 -14.94 0.69 3.56
CA ASP A 123 -15.64 1.85 2.98
C ASP A 123 -14.65 2.97 2.62
N HIS A 124 -13.69 3.25 3.51
CA HIS A 124 -12.65 4.25 3.27
C HIS A 124 -11.76 3.88 2.08
N ASN A 125 -11.24 2.64 2.05
CA ASN A 125 -10.34 2.21 0.98
C ASN A 125 -11.07 2.14 -0.37
N VAL A 126 -12.31 1.65 -0.42
CA VAL A 126 -13.06 1.58 -1.68
C VAL A 126 -13.46 2.97 -2.18
N SER A 127 -14.00 3.82 -1.30
CA SER A 127 -14.39 5.18 -1.72
C SER A 127 -13.19 6.02 -2.16
N SER A 128 -12.05 5.91 -1.47
CA SER A 128 -10.82 6.62 -1.85
C SER A 128 -10.21 6.09 -3.15
N LEU A 129 -10.19 4.78 -3.38
CA LEU A 129 -9.76 4.19 -4.66
C LEU A 129 -10.67 4.57 -5.82
N MET A 130 -11.99 4.66 -5.61
CA MET A 130 -12.93 5.10 -6.64
C MET A 130 -12.79 6.60 -6.96
N ALA A 131 -12.54 7.43 -5.95
CA ALA A 131 -12.32 8.87 -6.13
C ALA A 131 -10.95 9.18 -6.77
N GLN A 132 -10.00 8.27 -6.67
CA GLN A 132 -8.65 8.36 -7.23
C GLN A 132 -8.43 7.38 -8.39
N SER A 133 -9.50 7.04 -9.11
CA SER A 133 -9.40 6.12 -10.23
C SER A 133 -8.42 6.64 -11.29
N SER A 134 -7.82 5.71 -12.04
CA SER A 134 -6.87 6.04 -13.11
C SER A 134 -7.42 6.96 -14.21
N GLU A 135 -8.74 7.08 -14.28
CA GLU A 135 -9.48 7.95 -15.20
C GLU A 135 -9.39 9.43 -14.81
N PHE A 136 -9.07 9.73 -13.54
CA PHE A 136 -8.96 11.08 -13.02
C PHE A 136 -7.49 11.56 -13.00
N PRO A 137 -7.14 12.61 -13.76
CA PRO A 137 -5.80 13.20 -13.74
C PRO A 137 -5.57 14.04 -12.47
N LEU A 138 -5.27 13.36 -11.36
CA LEU A 138 -4.91 13.95 -10.07
C LEU A 138 -3.43 14.40 -10.05
N ARG A 139 -3.13 15.43 -9.25
CA ARG A 139 -1.78 16.04 -9.13
C ARG A 139 -1.12 15.78 -7.78
N LYS A 140 -1.88 15.73 -6.67
CA LYS A 140 -1.31 15.51 -5.33
C LYS A 140 -1.19 14.02 -4.98
N PRO A 141 -0.19 13.65 -4.15
CA PRO A 141 -0.05 12.27 -3.69
C PRO A 141 -1.21 11.86 -2.77
N PRO A 142 -1.57 10.56 -2.74
CA PRO A 142 -2.67 10.06 -1.94
C PRO A 142 -2.28 9.96 -0.46
N GLY A 143 -3.22 10.24 0.44
CA GLY A 143 -3.02 10.29 1.90
C GLY A 143 -3.78 9.22 2.68
N PHE A 144 -3.90 7.99 2.16
CA PHE A 144 -4.82 6.98 2.71
C PHE A 144 -4.67 6.71 4.22
N HIS A 145 -3.43 6.62 4.73
CA HIS A 145 -3.18 6.37 6.15
C HIS A 145 -3.58 7.55 7.03
N TRP A 146 -3.32 8.77 6.57
CA TRP A 146 -3.66 9.97 7.31
C TRP A 146 -5.17 10.20 7.34
N ASP A 147 -5.84 9.96 6.21
CA ASP A 147 -7.29 10.05 6.10
C ASP A 147 -7.98 9.01 7.00
N PHE A 148 -7.43 7.79 7.07
CA PHE A 148 -7.94 6.74 7.96
C PHE A 148 -7.69 7.05 9.44
N PHE A 149 -6.53 7.61 9.79
CA PHE A 149 -6.25 8.07 11.15
C PHE A 149 -7.22 9.17 11.58
N LEU A 150 -7.45 10.18 10.72
CA LEU A 150 -8.39 11.26 10.98
C LEU A 150 -9.84 10.74 11.11
N LEU A 151 -10.21 9.75 10.30
CA LEU A 151 -11.50 9.05 10.42
C LEU A 151 -11.63 8.35 11.78
N GLY A 152 -10.55 7.72 12.28
CA GLY A 152 -10.50 7.12 13.61
C GLY A 152 -10.70 8.16 14.73
N VAL A 153 -9.97 9.28 14.66
CA VAL A 153 -10.10 10.39 15.64
C VAL A 153 -11.52 10.97 15.64
N THR A 154 -12.09 11.23 14.47
CA THR A 154 -13.46 11.78 14.36
C THR A 154 -14.53 10.77 14.80
N THR A 155 -14.33 9.48 14.55
CA THR A 155 -15.20 8.41 15.05
C THR A 155 -15.15 8.30 16.57
N PHE A 156 -13.95 8.42 17.16
CA PHE A 156 -13.78 8.45 18.61
C PHE A 156 -14.51 9.64 19.25
N ILE A 157 -14.34 10.84 18.70
CA ILE A 157 -15.05 12.05 19.15
C ILE A 157 -16.57 11.88 18.98
N ALA A 158 -17.02 11.32 17.85
CA ALA A 158 -18.44 11.04 17.63
C ALA A 158 -19.00 10.06 18.66
N GLY A 159 -18.23 9.02 19.04
CA GLY A 159 -18.57 8.10 20.13
C GLY A 159 -18.71 8.79 21.48
N LEU A 160 -17.78 9.69 21.85
CA LEU A 160 -17.84 10.48 23.08
C LEU A 160 -19.06 11.41 23.13
N LEU A 161 -19.39 12.03 21.99
CA LEU A 161 -20.55 12.91 21.86
C LEU A 161 -21.87 12.13 21.63
N GLY A 162 -21.81 10.81 21.42
CA GLY A 162 -22.92 9.93 21.04
C GLY A 162 -23.61 10.33 19.73
N VAL A 163 -22.85 10.86 18.78
CA VAL A 163 -23.28 11.21 17.42
C VAL A 163 -22.91 10.05 16.48
N PRO A 164 -23.68 9.77 15.42
CA PRO A 164 -23.30 8.77 14.42
C PRO A 164 -21.93 9.07 13.82
N ALA A 165 -21.11 8.03 13.65
CA ALA A 165 -19.77 8.19 13.10
C ALA A 165 -19.83 8.47 11.58
N PRO A 166 -18.98 9.37 11.06
CA PRO A 166 -18.84 9.55 9.62
C PRO A 166 -18.12 8.36 8.99
N ASN A 167 -18.44 8.03 7.73
CA ASN A 167 -17.73 7.01 6.93
C ASN A 167 -17.51 7.48 5.49
N GLY A 168 -16.71 6.72 4.73
CA GLY A 168 -16.44 7.00 3.31
C GLY A 168 -17.69 6.83 2.44
N LEU A 169 -18.11 7.90 1.76
CA LEU A 169 -19.33 7.90 0.95
C LEU A 169 -19.05 7.46 -0.49
N ILE A 170 -19.36 6.19 -0.78
CA ILE A 170 -19.02 5.53 -2.06
C ILE A 170 -19.54 6.24 -3.32
N PRO A 171 -20.84 6.62 -3.44
CA PRO A 171 -21.32 7.29 -4.65
C PRO A 171 -20.99 8.79 -4.67
N GLN A 172 -20.90 9.43 -3.50
CA GLN A 172 -20.68 10.88 -3.43
C GLN A 172 -19.23 11.25 -3.78
N ALA A 173 -18.25 10.48 -3.32
CA ALA A 173 -16.83 10.75 -3.55
C ALA A 173 -16.46 10.84 -5.05
N PRO A 174 -16.82 9.88 -5.93
CA PRO A 174 -16.54 10.00 -7.36
C PRO A 174 -17.40 11.09 -8.04
N ILE A 175 -18.63 11.33 -7.60
CA ILE A 175 -19.47 12.44 -8.13
C ILE A 175 -18.82 13.79 -7.81
N HIS A 176 -18.22 13.92 -6.62
CA HIS A 176 -17.47 15.11 -6.24
C HIS A 176 -16.24 15.30 -7.13
N THR A 177 -15.44 14.25 -7.34
CA THR A 177 -14.28 14.32 -8.25
C THR A 177 -14.69 14.65 -9.69
N THR A 178 -15.76 14.06 -10.22
CA THR A 178 -16.24 14.34 -11.59
C THR A 178 -16.75 15.77 -11.75
N SER A 179 -17.36 16.36 -10.72
CA SER A 179 -17.78 17.76 -10.75
C SER A 179 -16.59 18.75 -10.84
N LEU A 180 -15.41 18.34 -10.35
CA LEU A 180 -14.18 19.13 -10.34
C LEU A 180 -13.28 18.87 -11.56
N LEU A 181 -13.75 18.04 -12.49
CA LEU A 181 -13.01 17.59 -13.67
C LEU A 181 -13.08 18.62 -14.80
N VAL A 182 -11.91 19.07 -15.27
CA VAL A 182 -11.76 19.98 -16.40
C VAL A 182 -11.61 19.16 -17.68
N MET A 183 -12.56 19.32 -18.61
CA MET A 183 -12.55 18.67 -19.92
C MET A 183 -11.89 19.56 -20.99
N GLY A 184 -10.93 19.02 -21.72
CA GLY A 184 -10.26 19.66 -22.86
C GLY A 184 -10.59 18.99 -24.20
N ARG A 185 -10.23 19.65 -25.30
CA ARG A 185 -10.32 19.11 -26.66
C ARG A 185 -8.94 18.70 -27.15
N HIS A 186 -8.90 17.75 -28.10
CA HIS A 186 -7.67 17.43 -28.81
C HIS A 186 -7.15 18.70 -29.49
N PRO A 187 -5.86 19.07 -29.32
CA PRO A 187 -5.28 20.08 -30.18
C PRO A 187 -5.37 19.54 -31.61
N GLY A 188 -6.26 20.12 -32.41
CA GLY A 188 -6.26 19.96 -33.85
C GLY A 188 -4.95 20.52 -34.38
N LYS A 189 -4.41 19.91 -35.43
CA LYS A 189 -3.32 20.50 -36.22
C LYS A 189 -3.86 21.78 -36.87
N ASP A 190 -3.87 22.88 -36.15
CA ASP A 190 -3.78 24.20 -36.72
C ASP A 190 -3.06 25.12 -35.74
N LYS A 191 -2.26 25.99 -36.36
CA LYS A 191 -1.24 26.80 -35.71
C LYS A 191 -1.88 27.88 -34.82
N ASP A 192 -1.06 28.31 -33.87
CA ASP A 192 -1.14 29.56 -33.12
C ASP A 192 -1.95 29.56 -31.80
N GLU A 193 -1.16 29.65 -30.72
CA GLU A 193 -1.40 30.30 -29.42
C GLU A 193 -2.13 29.58 -28.26
N VAL A 194 -1.51 29.80 -27.08
CA VAL A 194 -1.86 29.51 -25.68
C VAL A 194 -1.49 28.11 -25.15
N GLU A 195 -0.25 28.01 -24.68
CA GLU A 195 0.31 26.82 -24.02
C GLU A 195 -0.11 26.75 -22.54
N VAL A 196 -1.23 26.07 -22.26
CA VAL A 196 -1.55 25.55 -20.93
C VAL A 196 -1.15 24.08 -20.90
N ALA A 197 -0.11 23.78 -20.11
CA ALA A 197 0.51 22.46 -20.03
C ALA A 197 -0.48 21.36 -19.57
N ALA A 198 -0.84 20.47 -20.49
CA ALA A 198 -1.47 19.18 -20.23
C ALA A 198 -0.45 18.05 -20.55
N PRO A 199 -0.22 17.07 -19.66
CA PRO A 199 0.74 16.01 -19.91
C PRO A 199 0.19 14.96 -20.89
N GLN A 200 0.96 14.67 -21.95
CA GLN A 200 0.64 13.71 -23.02
C GLN A 200 0.75 12.25 -22.52
N PHE A 201 -0.39 11.55 -22.44
CA PHE A 201 -0.44 10.09 -22.30
C PHE A 201 -0.42 9.45 -23.70
N ARG A 202 0.68 8.75 -24.05
CA ARG A 202 0.81 7.99 -25.31
C ARG A 202 0.64 6.50 -25.01
N THR A 203 -0.52 5.96 -25.33
CA THR A 203 -0.80 4.52 -25.33
C THR A 203 0.02 3.87 -26.45
N GLN A 204 1.09 3.16 -26.11
CA GLN A 204 1.78 2.27 -27.07
C GLN A 204 1.07 0.92 -27.09
N SER A 205 0.24 0.70 -28.11
CA SER A 205 -0.11 -0.65 -28.55
C SER A 205 0.98 -1.17 -29.48
N HIS A 206 1.62 -2.27 -29.11
CA HIS A 206 2.48 -3.06 -29.99
C HIS A 206 1.74 -3.46 -31.28
N SER A 207 2.31 -3.15 -32.44
CA SER A 207 2.13 -3.91 -33.66
C SER A 207 3.48 -4.03 -34.35
N SER A 208 3.79 -5.25 -34.74
CA SER A 208 5.05 -5.76 -35.28
C SER A 208 5.36 -5.27 -36.69
N ASN A 209 6.66 -5.11 -36.95
CA ASN A 209 7.41 -5.03 -38.21
C ASN A 209 6.65 -5.44 -39.50
N LEU A 210 6.57 -4.51 -40.46
CA LEU A 210 6.68 -4.78 -41.90
C LEU A 210 7.22 -3.51 -42.59
N GLU A 211 8.24 -3.68 -43.43
CA GLU A 211 8.87 -2.62 -44.24
C GLU A 211 7.90 -2.07 -45.30
N PRO A 212 8.05 -0.80 -45.75
CA PRO A 212 7.27 -0.28 -46.86
C PRO A 212 8.04 -0.44 -48.18
N GLU A 213 7.43 -1.14 -49.12
CA GLU A 213 7.76 -1.10 -50.54
C GLU A 213 6.53 -0.53 -51.28
N GLY A 214 6.75 0.41 -52.20
CA GLY A 214 5.80 0.72 -53.27
C GLY A 214 4.99 2.02 -53.14
N ASP A 215 5.31 2.96 -54.03
CA ASP A 215 4.52 4.14 -54.39
C ASP A 215 3.17 3.77 -55.04
N VAL A 216 2.06 4.39 -54.61
CA VAL A 216 0.86 4.60 -55.44
C VAL A 216 0.15 5.90 -55.00
N GLU A 217 0.07 6.87 -55.90
CA GLU A 217 -0.84 8.02 -55.84
C GLU A 217 -2.31 7.54 -55.83
N GLY A 218 -3.07 7.98 -54.83
CA GLY A 218 -4.49 7.69 -54.70
C GLY A 218 -5.22 8.84 -54.02
N ASP A 219 -5.79 9.71 -54.86
CA ASP A 219 -6.67 10.81 -54.50
C ASP A 219 -7.91 10.24 -53.77
N GLY A 220 -8.09 10.61 -52.49
CA GLY A 220 -9.09 9.98 -51.64
C GLY A 220 -9.17 10.65 -50.28
N LYS A 221 -9.79 11.83 -50.23
CA LYS A 221 -10.14 12.53 -48.99
C LYS A 221 -11.00 11.60 -48.11
N PRO A 222 -10.56 11.20 -46.90
CA PRO A 222 -11.43 10.45 -46.00
C PRO A 222 -12.55 11.36 -45.48
N PRO A 223 -13.76 10.83 -45.23
CA PRO A 223 -14.92 11.63 -44.86
C PRO A 223 -14.68 12.31 -43.51
N ALA A 224 -14.98 13.60 -43.48
CA ALA A 224 -15.00 14.40 -42.27
C ALA A 224 -16.25 14.03 -41.45
N ASP A 225 -16.06 13.20 -40.44
CA ASP A 225 -16.90 13.20 -39.25
C ASP A 225 -15.99 13.49 -38.04
N ASP A 226 -15.72 14.79 -37.88
CA ASP A 226 -14.98 15.36 -36.75
C ASP A 226 -15.89 15.37 -35.52
N PHE A 227 -16.09 14.20 -34.91
CA PHE A 227 -16.57 14.13 -33.54
C PHE A 227 -15.40 14.51 -32.63
N THR A 228 -15.27 15.80 -32.33
CA THR A 228 -14.32 16.31 -31.33
C THR A 228 -14.60 15.67 -29.97
N THR A 229 -13.91 14.57 -29.65
CA THR A 229 -14.00 13.87 -28.37
C THR A 229 -13.29 14.71 -27.30
N GLU A 230 -14.05 15.11 -26.27
CA GLU A 230 -13.52 15.83 -25.11
C GLU A 230 -12.93 14.83 -24.12
N PHE A 231 -11.74 15.10 -23.58
CA PHE A 231 -11.06 14.23 -22.62
C PHE A 231 -10.73 14.96 -21.30
N PRO A 232 -10.64 14.24 -20.19
CA PRO A 232 -10.27 14.83 -18.90
C PRO A 232 -8.82 15.33 -18.91
N VAL A 233 -8.61 16.62 -18.63
CA VAL A 233 -7.28 17.26 -18.63
C VAL A 233 -6.71 17.38 -17.23
N ALA A 234 -7.53 17.78 -16.25
CA ALA A 234 -7.12 18.01 -14.87
C ALA A 234 -8.31 17.92 -13.92
N VAL A 235 -8.05 17.66 -12.64
CA VAL A 235 -9.04 17.80 -11.56
C VAL A 235 -8.62 18.97 -10.65
N VAL A 236 -9.58 19.81 -10.28
CA VAL A 236 -9.35 20.92 -9.34
C VAL A 236 -9.42 20.39 -7.91
N GLU A 237 -8.27 20.10 -7.30
CA GLU A 237 -8.19 19.57 -5.94
C GLU A 237 -8.31 20.67 -4.86
N GLN A 238 -9.50 20.81 -4.27
CA GLN A 238 -9.81 21.84 -3.26
C GLN A 238 -10.25 21.27 -1.91
N ARG A 239 -9.95 22.02 -0.82
CA ARG A 239 -10.46 21.74 0.54
C ARG A 239 -11.76 22.45 0.87
N VAL A 240 -12.09 23.50 0.10
CA VAL A 240 -13.19 24.42 0.39
C VAL A 240 -14.55 23.76 0.21
N SER A 241 -14.77 22.92 -0.80
CA SER A 241 -16.08 22.27 -1.02
C SER A 241 -16.50 21.39 0.14
N ASN A 242 -15.59 20.57 0.66
CA ASN A 242 -15.90 19.61 1.72
C ASN A 242 -16.06 20.34 3.07
N LEU A 243 -15.24 21.38 3.31
CA LEU A 243 -15.39 22.27 4.45
C LEU A 243 -16.72 23.05 4.38
N ALA A 244 -17.08 23.57 3.20
CA ALA A 244 -18.33 24.27 2.97
C ALA A 244 -19.54 23.34 3.13
N GLN A 245 -19.47 22.10 2.64
CA GLN A 245 -20.51 21.10 2.88
C GLN A 245 -20.71 20.87 4.38
N GLY A 246 -19.63 20.64 5.14
CA GLY A 246 -19.70 20.46 6.59
C GLY A 246 -20.27 21.69 7.32
N ALA A 247 -19.79 22.89 6.97
CA ALA A 247 -20.28 24.14 7.53
C ALA A 247 -21.76 24.41 7.19
N LEU A 248 -22.17 24.16 5.94
CA LEU A 248 -23.56 24.31 5.50
C LEU A 248 -24.49 23.32 6.21
N CYS A 249 -24.06 22.08 6.45
CA CYS A 249 -24.82 21.15 7.28
C CYS A 249 -25.05 21.71 8.69
N LEU A 250 -24.03 22.27 9.34
CA LEU A 250 -24.17 22.90 10.66
C LEU A 250 -25.11 24.13 10.63
N ILE A 251 -24.98 24.98 9.61
CA ILE A 251 -25.83 26.17 9.44
C ILE A 251 -27.29 25.75 9.21
N LEU A 252 -27.55 24.76 8.36
CA LEU A 252 -28.90 24.28 8.06
C LEU A 252 -29.59 23.62 9.27
N LEU A 253 -28.81 23.13 10.24
CA LEU A 253 -29.31 22.60 11.50
C LEU A 253 -29.67 23.69 12.53
N THR A 254 -29.39 24.97 12.25
CA THR A 254 -29.84 26.09 13.09
C THR A 254 -31.32 26.41 12.86
N GLY A 255 -31.98 26.94 13.90
CA GLY A 255 -33.44 27.14 13.95
C GLY A 255 -34.12 27.69 12.69
N PRO A 256 -33.69 28.82 12.10
CA PRO A 256 -34.38 29.41 10.95
C PRO A 256 -34.24 28.58 9.66
N PHE A 257 -33.09 27.94 9.44
CA PHE A 257 -32.84 27.14 8.24
C PHE A 257 -33.43 25.73 8.33
N LEU A 258 -33.65 25.23 9.55
CA LEU A 258 -34.34 23.97 9.78
C LEU A 258 -35.78 23.99 9.23
N HIS A 259 -36.44 25.16 9.28
CA HIS A 259 -37.76 25.33 8.67
C HIS A 259 -37.70 25.13 7.14
N VAL A 260 -36.66 25.65 6.48
CA VAL A 260 -36.46 25.50 5.04
C VAL A 260 -36.19 24.03 4.67
N LEU A 261 -35.42 23.32 5.48
CA LEU A 261 -35.18 21.88 5.28
C LEU A 261 -36.48 21.07 5.39
N GLY A 262 -37.35 21.44 6.34
CA GLY A 262 -38.67 20.84 6.53
C GLY A 262 -39.65 21.04 5.37
N LEU A 263 -39.31 21.88 4.37
CA LEU A 263 -40.12 22.06 3.16
C LEU A 263 -39.84 21.01 2.09
N ILE A 264 -38.76 20.24 2.18
CA ILE A 264 -38.44 19.25 1.13
C ILE A 264 -39.36 18.03 1.27
N PRO A 265 -40.15 17.65 0.25
CA PRO A 265 -40.99 16.47 0.28
C PRO A 265 -40.16 15.18 0.23
N ARG A 266 -40.54 14.17 1.03
CA ARG A 266 -39.89 12.85 1.04
C ARG A 266 -39.96 12.14 -0.31
N GLY A 267 -41.03 12.35 -1.07
CA GLY A 267 -41.18 11.82 -2.42
C GLY A 267 -40.10 12.31 -3.38
N VAL A 268 -39.73 13.59 -3.29
CA VAL A 268 -38.64 14.16 -4.13
C VAL A 268 -37.31 13.51 -3.77
N LEU A 269 -37.02 13.32 -2.49
CA LEU A 269 -35.80 12.63 -2.04
C LEU A 269 -35.75 11.17 -2.49
N ALA A 270 -36.88 10.45 -2.47
CA ALA A 270 -36.96 9.10 -3.02
C ALA A 270 -36.59 9.07 -4.51
N GLY A 271 -37.06 10.05 -5.29
CA GLY A 271 -36.67 10.23 -6.69
C GLY A 271 -35.19 10.53 -6.88
N LEU A 272 -34.60 11.36 -6.01
CA LEU A 272 -33.16 11.63 -5.99
C LEU A 272 -32.36 10.36 -5.70
N PHE A 273 -32.77 9.54 -4.73
CA PHE A 273 -32.13 8.25 -4.43
C PHE A 273 -32.23 7.27 -5.60
N TRP A 274 -33.37 7.22 -6.30
CA TRP A 274 -33.52 6.41 -7.51
C TRP A 274 -32.60 6.87 -8.63
N PHE A 275 -32.46 8.19 -8.83
CA PHE A 275 -31.55 8.76 -9.81
C PHE A 275 -30.10 8.37 -9.50
N MET A 276 -29.62 8.64 -8.28
CA MET A 276 -28.26 8.30 -7.85
C MET A 276 -27.99 6.79 -7.94
N GLY A 277 -28.95 5.95 -7.56
CA GLY A 277 -28.82 4.49 -7.64
C GLY A 277 -28.74 3.99 -9.08
N ALA A 278 -29.57 4.53 -9.98
CA ALA A 278 -29.56 4.16 -11.39
C ALA A 278 -28.31 4.67 -12.13
N ASP A 279 -27.83 5.88 -11.79
CA ASP A 279 -26.60 6.44 -12.34
C ASP A 279 -25.37 5.62 -11.90
N ALA A 280 -25.27 5.28 -10.60
CA ALA A 280 -24.21 4.41 -10.08
C ALA A 280 -24.23 3.01 -10.72
N LEU A 281 -25.40 2.45 -11.01
CA LEU A 281 -25.53 1.17 -11.71
C LEU A 281 -25.05 1.23 -13.16
N ARG A 282 -25.27 2.35 -13.87
CA ARG A 282 -24.79 2.53 -15.25
C ARG A 282 -23.26 2.66 -15.33
N GLY A 283 -22.66 3.32 -14.35
CA GLY A 283 -21.20 3.48 -14.25
C GLY A 283 -20.44 2.24 -13.77
N ASN A 284 -21.14 1.21 -13.27
CA ASN A 284 -20.50 0.01 -12.74
C ASN A 284 -19.94 -0.87 -13.89
N GLY A 285 -18.66 -1.27 -13.77
CA GLY A 285 -17.99 -2.13 -14.73
C GLY A 285 -18.66 -3.50 -14.95
N ILE A 286 -19.39 -4.04 -13.97
CA ILE A 286 -20.19 -5.27 -14.14
C ILE A 286 -21.33 -5.01 -15.14
N THR A 287 -22.07 -3.92 -14.94
CA THR A 287 -23.20 -3.55 -15.80
C THR A 287 -22.74 -3.18 -17.20
N GLN A 288 -21.61 -2.50 -17.34
CA GLN A 288 -21.00 -2.21 -18.65
C GLN A 288 -20.66 -3.50 -19.41
N LYS A 289 -20.08 -4.50 -18.73
CA LYS A 289 -19.81 -5.82 -19.33
C LYS A 289 -21.08 -6.57 -19.70
N ILE A 290 -22.15 -6.45 -18.90
CA ILE A 290 -23.48 -7.01 -19.24
C ILE A 290 -24.08 -6.28 -20.47
N PHE A 291 -24.02 -4.94 -20.51
CA PHE A 291 -24.48 -4.16 -21.66
C PHE A 291 -23.67 -4.43 -22.92
N TYR A 292 -22.38 -4.75 -22.81
CA TYR A 292 -21.57 -5.18 -23.95
C TYR A 292 -22.10 -6.48 -24.60
N PHE A 293 -22.70 -7.39 -23.83
CA PHE A 293 -23.36 -8.56 -24.39
C PHE A 293 -24.71 -8.25 -25.06
N LEU A 294 -25.42 -7.23 -24.57
CA LEU A 294 -26.72 -6.79 -25.09
C LEU A 294 -26.57 -5.84 -26.29
N SER A 295 -25.41 -5.20 -26.44
CA SER A 295 -25.12 -4.24 -27.51
C SER A 295 -24.79 -4.95 -28.82
N ASP A 296 -25.25 -4.38 -29.94
CA ASP A 296 -24.92 -4.89 -31.27
C ASP A 296 -23.42 -4.73 -31.55
N ARG A 297 -22.82 -5.75 -32.17
CA ARG A 297 -21.42 -5.73 -32.63
C ARG A 297 -21.16 -4.60 -33.62
N THR A 298 -22.15 -4.18 -34.39
CA THR A 298 -22.01 -3.10 -35.38
C THR A 298 -21.91 -1.71 -34.74
N LEU A 299 -22.51 -1.53 -33.56
CA LEU A 299 -22.60 -0.25 -32.84
C LEU A 299 -21.54 -0.09 -31.73
N THR A 300 -20.74 -1.14 -31.48
CA THR A 300 -19.62 -1.05 -30.54
C THR A 300 -18.40 -0.42 -31.20
N PRO A 301 -17.77 0.60 -30.59
CA PRO A 301 -16.56 1.21 -31.11
C PRO A 301 -15.45 0.18 -31.37
N VAL A 302 -14.64 0.41 -32.41
CA VAL A 302 -13.58 -0.53 -32.83
C VAL A 302 -12.42 -0.57 -31.83
N ASP A 303 -12.23 0.52 -31.11
CA ASP A 303 -11.25 0.77 -30.06
C ASP A 303 -11.63 0.19 -28.69
N GLU A 304 -12.84 -0.35 -28.51
CA GLU A 304 -13.31 -0.91 -27.24
C GLU A 304 -12.40 -2.08 -26.78
N PRO A 305 -11.77 -1.99 -25.60
CA PRO A 305 -10.78 -2.99 -25.14
C PRO A 305 -11.39 -4.39 -24.93
N LEU A 306 -12.69 -4.47 -24.60
CA LEU A 306 -13.43 -5.72 -24.43
C LEU A 306 -13.57 -6.54 -25.73
N ARG A 307 -13.29 -5.97 -26.91
CA ARG A 307 -13.24 -6.71 -28.18
C ARG A 307 -12.04 -7.65 -28.29
N LYS A 308 -10.95 -7.36 -27.57
CA LYS A 308 -9.71 -8.15 -27.59
C LYS A 308 -9.82 -9.46 -26.80
N VAL A 309 -10.84 -9.59 -25.96
CA VAL A 309 -11.05 -10.74 -25.07
C VAL A 309 -12.13 -11.68 -25.62
N ARG A 310 -11.96 -12.99 -25.47
CA ARG A 310 -12.98 -13.97 -25.88
C ARG A 310 -14.26 -13.81 -25.05
N LYS A 311 -15.43 -13.76 -25.71
CA LYS A 311 -16.75 -13.62 -25.07
C LYS A 311 -17.02 -14.63 -23.94
N SER A 312 -16.54 -15.87 -24.08
CA SER A 312 -16.67 -16.89 -23.04
C SER A 312 -15.89 -16.57 -21.75
N ARG A 313 -14.74 -15.89 -21.87
CA ARG A 313 -13.92 -15.43 -20.74
C ARG A 313 -14.56 -14.25 -20.04
N ILE A 314 -15.11 -13.30 -20.80
CA ILE A 314 -15.88 -12.17 -20.25
C ILE A 314 -17.09 -12.71 -19.47
N LEU A 315 -17.83 -13.68 -20.03
CA LEU A 315 -18.99 -14.28 -19.36
C LEU A 315 -18.60 -15.03 -18.08
N LEU A 316 -17.51 -15.80 -18.11
CA LEU A 316 -16.97 -16.49 -16.93
C LEU A 316 -16.59 -15.48 -15.83
N PHE A 317 -15.94 -14.38 -16.20
CA PHE A 317 -15.54 -13.34 -15.26
C PHE A 317 -16.76 -12.64 -14.64
N VAL A 318 -17.73 -12.23 -15.45
CA VAL A 318 -18.99 -11.63 -14.98
C VAL A 318 -19.76 -12.60 -14.10
N ALA A 319 -19.78 -13.90 -14.41
CA ALA A 319 -20.44 -14.91 -13.59
C ALA A 319 -19.81 -15.00 -12.19
N VAL A 320 -18.47 -14.98 -12.09
CA VAL A 320 -17.77 -14.94 -10.79
C VAL A 320 -18.13 -13.67 -10.01
N GLN A 321 -18.16 -12.50 -10.67
CA GLN A 321 -18.56 -11.24 -10.04
C GLN A 321 -20.02 -11.26 -9.55
N LEU A 322 -20.93 -11.83 -10.34
CA LEU A 322 -22.35 -11.96 -9.97
C LEU A 322 -22.56 -12.98 -8.84
N VAL A 323 -21.76 -14.04 -8.74
CA VAL A 323 -21.77 -14.97 -7.61
C VAL A 323 -21.30 -14.27 -6.34
N GLY A 324 -20.20 -13.49 -6.42
CA GLY A 324 -19.73 -12.68 -5.30
C GLY A 324 -20.78 -11.67 -4.84
N PHE A 325 -21.37 -10.93 -5.78
CA PHE A 325 -22.48 -10.02 -5.52
C PHE A 325 -23.68 -10.75 -4.90
N GLY A 326 -24.10 -11.88 -5.46
CA GLY A 326 -25.22 -12.68 -4.96
C GLY A 326 -24.99 -13.19 -3.53
N ALA A 327 -23.76 -13.62 -3.21
CA ALA A 327 -23.39 -14.05 -1.87
C ALA A 327 -23.46 -12.89 -0.86
N THR A 328 -22.92 -11.72 -1.22
CA THR A 328 -23.01 -10.52 -0.37
C THR A 328 -24.46 -10.07 -0.19
N PHE A 329 -25.26 -10.05 -1.26
CA PHE A 329 -26.67 -9.70 -1.19
C PHE A 329 -27.46 -10.70 -0.33
N ALA A 330 -27.24 -12.00 -0.49
CA ALA A 330 -27.92 -13.03 0.30
C ALA A 330 -27.66 -12.86 1.81
N ILE A 331 -26.43 -12.54 2.23
CA ILE A 331 -26.15 -12.35 3.66
C ILE A 331 -26.80 -11.07 4.21
N THR A 332 -26.88 -10.00 3.41
CA THR A 332 -27.53 -8.75 3.83
C THR A 332 -29.03 -8.90 4.09
N GLN A 333 -29.68 -9.93 3.53
CA GLN A 333 -31.08 -10.26 3.82
C GLN A 333 -31.27 -11.08 5.10
N THR A 334 -30.19 -11.43 5.80
CA THR A 334 -30.23 -12.21 7.05
C THR A 334 -29.83 -11.36 8.26
N ILE A 335 -30.07 -11.89 9.46
CA ILE A 335 -29.62 -11.27 10.73
C ILE A 335 -28.07 -11.14 10.76
N ALA A 336 -27.36 -11.98 10.00
CA ALA A 336 -25.90 -11.93 9.85
C ALA A 336 -25.41 -10.83 8.89
N ALA A 337 -26.27 -9.87 8.51
CA ALA A 337 -25.93 -8.77 7.60
C ALA A 337 -24.65 -8.02 8.01
N ILE A 338 -24.38 -7.88 9.31
CA ILE A 338 -23.17 -7.22 9.84
C ILE A 338 -21.87 -7.86 9.29
N GLY A 339 -21.91 -9.14 8.89
CA GLY A 339 -20.76 -9.86 8.33
C GLY A 339 -20.49 -9.64 6.84
N PHE A 340 -21.28 -8.84 6.12
CA PHE A 340 -21.07 -8.62 4.68
C PHE A 340 -19.65 -8.11 4.30
N PRO A 341 -18.96 -7.25 5.10
CA PRO A 341 -17.62 -6.77 4.76
C PRO A 341 -16.58 -7.89 4.76
N VAL A 342 -16.77 -8.92 5.61
CA VAL A 342 -15.89 -10.09 5.67
C VAL A 342 -15.97 -10.87 4.35
N ILE A 343 -17.16 -11.01 3.76
CA ILE A 343 -17.33 -11.66 2.45
C ILE A 343 -16.60 -10.87 1.37
N ILE A 344 -16.73 -9.53 1.36
CA ILE A 344 -16.04 -8.72 0.36
C ILE A 344 -14.52 -8.82 0.53
N MET A 345 -14.03 -8.84 1.76
CA MET A 345 -12.61 -9.10 2.05
C MET A 345 -12.15 -10.46 1.55
N LEU A 346 -12.98 -11.51 1.62
CA LEU A 346 -12.67 -12.83 1.06
C LEU A 346 -12.64 -12.85 -0.48
N LEU A 347 -13.26 -11.87 -1.16
CA LEU A 347 -13.16 -11.73 -2.62
C LEU A 347 -11.76 -11.27 -3.06
N LEU A 348 -10.97 -10.59 -2.20
CA LEU A 348 -9.58 -10.20 -2.49
C LEU A 348 -8.64 -11.41 -2.64
N PRO A 349 -8.50 -12.35 -1.68
CA PRO A 349 -7.68 -13.54 -1.88
C PRO A 349 -8.26 -14.46 -2.96
N LEU A 350 -9.59 -14.50 -3.15
CA LEU A 350 -10.19 -15.18 -4.29
C LEU A 350 -9.70 -14.58 -5.62
N ARG A 351 -9.55 -13.26 -5.71
CA ARG A 351 -9.00 -12.57 -6.88
C ARG A 351 -7.49 -12.78 -7.04
N VAL A 352 -6.71 -12.75 -5.97
CA VAL A 352 -5.23 -12.88 -6.03
C VAL A 352 -4.79 -14.32 -6.27
N PHE A 353 -5.45 -15.31 -5.65
CA PHE A 353 -5.02 -16.71 -5.69
C PHE A 353 -5.98 -17.62 -6.47
N GLY A 354 -7.26 -17.27 -6.56
CA GLY A 354 -8.28 -18.08 -7.22
C GLY A 354 -8.42 -17.76 -8.71
N ILE A 355 -8.59 -16.48 -9.07
CA ILE A 355 -8.81 -16.05 -10.46
C ILE A 355 -7.62 -16.38 -11.38
N PRO A 356 -6.34 -16.24 -10.97
CA PRO A 356 -5.20 -16.63 -11.82
C PRO A 356 -5.09 -18.15 -12.08
N ARG A 357 -5.78 -18.99 -11.30
CA ARG A 357 -5.86 -20.44 -11.54
C ARG A 357 -6.98 -20.83 -12.50
N LEU A 358 -7.92 -19.92 -12.77
CA LEU A 358 -8.92 -20.10 -13.81
C LEU A 358 -8.27 -19.89 -15.19
N PRO A 359 -8.89 -20.39 -16.28
CA PRO A 359 -8.30 -20.36 -17.62
C PRO A 359 -8.33 -18.96 -18.26
N PHE A 360 -7.74 -17.95 -17.63
CA PHE A 360 -7.53 -16.60 -18.14
C PHE A 360 -6.06 -16.41 -18.54
N THR A 361 -5.79 -15.71 -19.64
CA THR A 361 -4.41 -15.26 -19.92
C THR A 361 -4.12 -13.97 -19.14
N ALA A 362 -2.83 -13.69 -18.88
CA ALA A 362 -2.42 -12.48 -18.19
C ALA A 362 -2.89 -11.19 -18.91
N GLU A 363 -2.91 -11.21 -20.24
CA GLU A 363 -3.44 -10.11 -21.06
C GLU A 363 -4.96 -9.96 -20.94
N GLU A 364 -5.71 -11.07 -20.93
CA GLU A 364 -7.16 -11.03 -20.73
C GLU A 364 -7.52 -10.51 -19.34
N LEU A 365 -6.78 -10.89 -18.31
CA LEU A 365 -7.01 -10.43 -16.93
C LEU A 365 -6.65 -8.95 -16.76
N ALA A 366 -5.58 -8.47 -17.41
CA ALA A 366 -5.21 -7.05 -17.41
C ALA A 366 -6.27 -6.15 -18.08
N ILE A 367 -7.00 -6.68 -19.07
CA ILE A 367 -8.11 -5.96 -19.74
C ILE A 367 -9.39 -6.02 -18.89
N LEU A 368 -9.68 -7.16 -18.26
CA LEU A 368 -10.92 -7.38 -17.49
C LEU A 368 -10.90 -6.73 -16.09
N ASP A 369 -9.71 -6.63 -15.50
CA ASP A 369 -9.44 -6.20 -14.12
C ASP A 369 -8.13 -5.40 -14.06
N GLY A 370 -8.06 -4.34 -14.86
CA GLY A 370 -6.93 -3.41 -14.88
C GLY A 370 -6.75 -2.67 -13.55
N PRO A 371 -5.58 -2.07 -13.29
CA PRO A 371 -5.32 -1.34 -12.05
C PRO A 371 -6.31 -0.18 -11.86
N THR A 372 -7.02 -0.18 -10.73
CA THR A 372 -8.05 0.81 -10.39
C THR A 372 -7.46 2.21 -10.21
N ALA A 373 -6.25 2.30 -9.67
CA ALA A 373 -5.49 3.55 -9.54
C ALA A 373 -4.41 3.62 -10.63
N SER A 374 -4.19 4.79 -11.22
CA SER A 374 -3.12 4.98 -12.18
C SER A 374 -1.78 4.87 -11.44
N PRO A 375 -0.76 4.18 -12.00
CA PRO A 375 0.60 4.51 -11.62
C PRO A 375 0.78 5.99 -11.96
N PHE A 376 1.14 6.80 -10.97
CA PHE A 376 1.38 8.23 -11.14
C PHE A 376 2.29 8.47 -12.37
N PRO A 377 1.99 9.49 -13.20
CA PRO A 377 2.64 9.63 -14.48
C PRO A 377 4.14 9.83 -14.31
N LYS A 378 4.92 8.91 -14.91
CA LYS A 378 6.37 8.94 -15.10
C LYS A 378 6.83 10.07 -16.04
N SER A 379 6.10 11.17 -16.15
CA SER A 379 6.26 12.19 -17.20
C SER A 379 7.13 13.38 -16.80
N PHE A 380 7.95 13.29 -15.76
CA PHE A 380 9.08 14.21 -15.56
C PHE A 380 10.39 13.68 -16.15
N ILE A 381 10.35 12.56 -16.89
CA ILE A 381 11.48 12.02 -17.66
C ILE A 381 11.21 12.25 -19.15
N LYS A 382 11.43 13.47 -19.64
CA LYS A 382 11.54 13.76 -21.10
C LYS A 382 11.97 15.22 -21.37
N ILE A 383 13.12 15.63 -20.84
CA ILE A 383 13.90 16.74 -21.43
C ILE A 383 15.37 16.32 -21.49
N ALA A 384 15.66 15.39 -22.41
CA ALA A 384 16.98 15.21 -22.99
C ALA A 384 16.77 14.38 -24.27
N GLY A 385 16.89 15.04 -25.43
CA GLY A 385 16.78 14.39 -26.74
C GLY A 385 17.96 13.46 -27.04
N PRO A 386 17.84 12.65 -28.10
CA PRO A 386 18.78 11.58 -28.40
C PRO A 386 19.97 12.12 -29.19
N PHE A 387 21.19 11.91 -28.69
CA PHE A 387 22.40 11.98 -29.52
C PHE A 387 22.80 10.55 -29.87
N SER A 388 22.51 10.15 -31.10
CA SER A 388 23.13 8.96 -31.70
C SER A 388 24.58 9.29 -32.03
N ALA A 389 25.52 8.59 -31.42
CA ALA A 389 26.88 8.49 -31.92
C ALA A 389 27.23 7.02 -32.11
N GLN A 390 27.61 6.73 -33.34
CA GLN A 390 27.99 5.43 -33.90
C GLN A 390 29.12 4.75 -33.11
N ARG A 391 29.00 3.42 -33.06
CA ARG A 391 29.97 2.43 -32.57
C ARG A 391 31.31 2.52 -33.31
N SER A 392 32.48 2.47 -32.63
CA SER A 392 33.47 1.35 -32.52
C SER A 392 34.87 1.92 -32.16
N PRO A 393 35.93 1.12 -31.86
CA PRO A 393 36.14 0.30 -30.65
C PRO A 393 37.48 0.60 -29.92
N ARG A 394 37.61 0.03 -28.71
CA ARG A 394 38.86 -0.35 -27.99
C ARG A 394 39.76 0.76 -27.41
N TYR A 395 39.77 0.87 -26.08
CA TYR A 395 41.00 0.65 -25.30
C TYR A 395 40.65 0.08 -23.90
N THR A 396 41.41 -0.93 -23.51
CA THR A 396 41.25 -1.86 -22.38
C THR A 396 41.75 -1.34 -21.04
N MET A 397 41.11 -1.80 -19.95
CA MET A 397 41.63 -2.20 -18.61
C MET A 397 40.69 -1.66 -17.50
N ALA A 398 40.14 -2.43 -16.57
CA ALA A 398 40.36 -3.81 -16.14
C ALA A 398 39.00 -4.50 -15.89
N THR A 399 38.85 -5.73 -16.37
CA THR A 399 37.64 -6.53 -16.25
C THR A 399 37.49 -7.05 -14.82
N SER A 400 36.55 -6.52 -14.05
CA SER A 400 35.88 -7.36 -13.07
C SER A 400 34.98 -8.32 -13.86
N ASP A 401 35.19 -9.62 -13.70
CA ASP A 401 34.49 -10.65 -14.48
C ASP A 401 32.97 -10.67 -14.30
N SER A 402 32.40 -9.82 -13.43
CA SER A 402 30.97 -9.66 -13.19
C SER A 402 30.58 -8.19 -13.02
N LYS A 403 29.38 -7.81 -13.49
CA LYS A 403 28.78 -6.46 -13.39
C LYS A 403 27.92 -6.34 -12.12
N VAL A 404 28.04 -5.26 -11.35
CA VAL A 404 27.21 -5.05 -10.14
C VAL A 404 25.80 -4.60 -10.53
N LEU A 405 24.79 -5.33 -10.05
CA LEU A 405 23.36 -5.02 -10.23
C LEU A 405 22.84 -4.12 -9.10
N GLY A 406 23.34 -4.32 -7.89
CA GLY A 406 22.97 -3.55 -6.71
C GLY A 406 23.69 -4.06 -5.46
N VAL A 407 23.41 -3.43 -4.32
CA VAL A 407 24.06 -3.76 -3.04
C VAL A 407 23.03 -3.74 -1.91
N VAL A 408 23.14 -4.72 -1.01
CA VAL A 408 22.50 -4.68 0.33
C VAL A 408 23.59 -4.35 1.34
N LEU A 409 23.43 -3.22 2.02
CA LEU A 409 24.40 -2.63 2.91
C LEU A 409 23.88 -2.65 4.34
N LEU A 410 24.68 -3.14 5.27
CA LEU A 410 24.44 -3.04 6.71
C LEU A 410 25.53 -2.17 7.31
N VAL A 411 25.16 -1.12 8.05
CA VAL A 411 26.14 -0.20 8.66
C VAL A 411 25.86 -0.05 10.14
N ARG A 412 26.92 -0.20 10.94
CA ARG A 412 26.90 0.16 12.36
C ARG A 412 27.04 1.67 12.49
N HIS A 413 26.20 2.27 13.34
CA HIS A 413 26.29 3.67 13.73
C HIS A 413 27.71 4.17 14.07
N GLY A 414 27.90 5.49 13.97
CA GLY A 414 29.13 6.18 14.32
C GLY A 414 29.37 6.28 15.84
N ASP A 415 30.50 6.87 16.20
CA ASP A 415 30.87 7.18 17.59
C ASP A 415 29.77 7.95 18.33
N ARG A 416 29.56 7.56 19.59
CA ARG A 416 28.49 8.07 20.47
C ARG A 416 29.00 8.28 21.90
N GLN A 417 28.20 9.00 22.68
CA GLN A 417 28.46 9.17 24.12
C GLN A 417 28.22 7.86 24.90
N GLY A 418 28.39 7.94 26.22
CA GLY A 418 28.19 6.82 27.13
C GLY A 418 26.86 6.11 26.90
N PHE A 419 26.89 4.80 27.03
CA PHE A 419 25.75 3.92 26.78
C PHE A 419 25.83 2.77 27.77
N TYR A 420 24.66 2.25 28.12
CA TYR A 420 24.53 1.11 29.00
C TYR A 420 23.47 0.18 28.43
N GLN A 421 23.71 -1.12 28.53
CA GLN A 421 22.69 -2.12 28.22
C GLN A 421 22.61 -3.14 29.34
N ASN A 422 21.42 -3.63 29.65
CA ASN A 422 21.27 -4.68 30.65
C ASN A 422 22.02 -5.95 30.21
N PRO A 423 22.90 -6.55 31.04
CA PRO A 423 23.71 -7.70 30.63
C PRO A 423 22.91 -9.00 30.40
N SER A 424 21.66 -9.07 30.86
CA SER A 424 20.81 -10.27 30.70
C SER A 424 19.69 -10.05 29.69
N THR A 425 19.05 -8.88 29.70
CA THR A 425 17.91 -8.58 28.80
C THR A 425 18.29 -7.77 27.58
N TYR A 426 19.51 -7.21 27.53
CA TYR A 426 19.99 -6.32 26.47
C TYR A 426 19.12 -5.07 26.24
N THR A 427 18.31 -4.70 27.24
CA THR A 427 17.57 -3.45 27.22
C THR A 427 18.55 -2.28 27.23
N PRO A 428 18.53 -1.40 26.21
CA PRO A 428 19.45 -0.27 26.09
C PRO A 428 19.05 0.92 26.96
N SER A 429 20.00 1.82 27.21
CA SER A 429 19.76 3.17 27.73
C SER A 429 19.86 4.20 26.61
N ASP A 430 19.26 5.38 26.79
CA ASP A 430 19.45 6.47 25.84
C ASP A 430 20.92 6.89 25.71
N THR A 431 21.31 7.32 24.51
CA THR A 431 22.64 7.84 24.20
C THR A 431 22.55 8.85 23.04
N VAL A 432 23.66 9.51 22.72
CA VAL A 432 23.70 10.62 21.75
C VAL A 432 24.89 10.46 20.82
N LEU A 433 24.64 10.65 19.51
CA LEU A 433 25.67 10.57 18.47
C LEU A 433 26.60 11.78 18.61
N THR A 434 27.92 11.55 18.56
CA THR A 434 28.88 12.66 18.65
C THR A 434 29.12 13.30 17.27
N PRO A 435 29.71 14.50 17.22
CA PRO A 435 30.22 15.05 15.97
C PRO A 435 31.26 14.14 15.28
N LEU A 436 32.07 13.41 16.06
CA LEU A 436 32.99 12.41 15.51
C LEU A 436 32.22 11.31 14.79
N GLY A 437 31.16 10.77 15.41
CA GLY A 437 30.30 9.77 14.77
C GLY A 437 29.66 10.24 13.48
N ASN A 438 29.16 11.48 13.45
CA ASN A 438 28.65 12.10 12.22
C ASN A 438 29.72 12.15 11.12
N GLN A 439 30.95 12.53 11.47
CA GLN A 439 32.06 12.61 10.52
C GLN A 439 32.48 11.24 9.99
N GLN A 440 32.50 10.21 10.84
CA GLN A 440 32.82 8.83 10.46
C GLN A 440 31.80 8.30 9.44
N GLU A 441 30.51 8.49 9.70
CA GLU A 441 29.44 8.05 8.80
C GLU A 441 29.44 8.83 7.48
N PHE A 442 29.64 10.15 7.55
CA PHE A 442 29.78 10.98 6.36
C PHE A 442 30.94 10.51 5.46
N GLN A 443 32.11 10.22 6.05
CA GLN A 443 33.26 9.69 5.32
C GLN A 443 32.98 8.32 4.71
N LEU A 444 32.27 7.45 5.43
CA LEU A 444 31.83 6.17 4.90
C LEU A 444 30.87 6.37 3.71
N GLY A 445 29.93 7.30 3.79
CA GLY A 445 29.05 7.68 2.70
C GLY A 445 29.82 8.14 1.45
N GLN A 446 30.85 8.97 1.63
CA GLN A 446 31.75 9.39 0.55
C GLN A 446 32.51 8.21 -0.07
N LYS A 447 32.96 7.25 0.76
CA LYS A 447 33.62 6.04 0.29
C LYS A 447 32.67 5.18 -0.54
N LEU A 448 31.45 4.94 -0.06
CA LEU A 448 30.42 4.20 -0.78
C LEU A 448 30.04 4.88 -2.10
N ARG A 449 29.95 6.22 -2.12
CA ARG A 449 29.77 7.00 -3.35
C ARG A 449 30.88 6.73 -4.35
N SER A 450 32.14 6.76 -3.90
CA SER A 450 33.30 6.49 -4.76
C SER A 450 33.32 5.07 -5.33
N LEU A 451 32.73 4.10 -4.62
CA LEU A 451 32.67 2.70 -5.02
C LEU A 451 31.49 2.40 -5.94
N TYR A 452 30.30 2.88 -5.60
CA TYR A 452 29.04 2.44 -6.20
C TYR A 452 28.40 3.46 -7.15
N LEU A 453 28.68 4.76 -6.99
CA LEU A 453 28.10 5.83 -7.80
C LEU A 453 29.10 6.45 -8.80
N ASN A 454 30.38 6.11 -8.69
CA ASN A 454 31.41 6.56 -9.64
C ASN A 454 31.50 5.58 -10.83
N SER A 455 31.21 6.06 -12.05
CA SER A 455 31.26 5.26 -13.27
C SER A 455 32.64 4.66 -13.59
N SER A 456 33.71 5.22 -13.03
CA SER A 456 35.07 4.70 -13.18
C SER A 456 35.41 3.56 -12.21
N SER A 457 34.54 3.29 -11.23
CA SER A 457 34.76 2.21 -10.26
C SER A 457 34.41 0.84 -10.85
N PRO A 458 35.19 -0.22 -10.58
CA PRO A 458 34.84 -1.59 -10.98
C PRO A 458 33.60 -2.14 -10.25
N SER A 459 33.18 -1.51 -9.15
CA SER A 459 31.95 -1.83 -8.43
C SER A 459 30.81 -0.85 -8.74
N PHE A 460 30.90 -0.04 -9.80
CA PHE A 460 29.82 0.87 -10.18
C PHE A 460 28.50 0.11 -10.36
N ILE A 461 27.45 0.57 -9.66
CA ILE A 461 26.11 0.00 -9.78
C ILE A 461 25.51 0.49 -11.09
N ALA A 462 25.10 -0.44 -11.94
CA ALA A 462 24.54 -0.07 -13.23
C ALA A 462 23.21 0.66 -13.08
N GLU A 463 23.01 1.68 -13.92
CA GLU A 463 21.73 2.41 -14.08
C GLU A 463 21.27 3.18 -12.83
N ILE A 464 22.12 3.30 -11.79
CA ILE A 464 21.86 4.17 -10.64
C ILE A 464 22.10 5.64 -11.00
N ASN A 465 21.24 6.54 -10.53
CA ASN A 465 21.48 7.96 -10.67
C ASN A 465 22.51 8.43 -9.63
N SER A 466 23.67 8.90 -10.09
CA SER A 466 24.78 9.31 -9.22
C SER A 466 24.78 10.79 -8.86
N THR A 467 24.00 11.62 -9.56
CA THR A 467 24.04 13.09 -9.43
C THR A 467 22.92 13.64 -8.56
N ILE A 468 21.68 13.34 -8.94
CA ILE A 468 20.47 13.66 -8.19
C ILE A 468 19.87 12.35 -7.70
N VAL A 469 19.53 12.29 -6.41
CA VAL A 469 18.95 11.09 -5.82
C VAL A 469 17.63 10.75 -6.52
N ASN A 470 17.45 9.47 -6.81
CA ASN A 470 16.18 8.92 -7.26
C ASN A 470 15.68 7.98 -6.16
N ASP A 471 14.70 8.44 -5.39
CA ASP A 471 14.20 7.73 -4.22
C ASP A 471 13.70 6.32 -4.55
N ALA A 472 13.22 6.08 -5.77
CA ALA A 472 12.78 4.75 -6.20
C ALA A 472 13.93 3.73 -6.32
N GLN A 473 15.19 4.18 -6.41
CA GLN A 473 16.37 3.30 -6.53
C GLN A 473 16.98 2.95 -5.17
N LEU A 474 16.57 3.63 -4.10
CA LEU A 474 17.12 3.49 -2.75
C LEU A 474 16.04 2.94 -1.81
N ARG A 475 16.41 1.99 -0.94
CA ARG A 475 15.57 1.56 0.18
C ARG A 475 16.38 1.67 1.46
N ILE A 476 16.07 2.66 2.28
CA ILE A 476 16.85 2.98 3.49
C ILE A 476 15.98 2.71 4.71
N ARG A 477 16.44 1.85 5.61
CA ARG A 477 15.81 1.56 6.90
C ARG A 477 16.82 1.81 8.01
N ALA A 478 16.38 2.42 9.10
CA ALA A 478 17.23 2.67 10.26
C ALA A 478 16.51 2.25 11.54
N ASP A 479 17.24 1.59 12.41
CA ASP A 479 16.77 1.27 13.75
C ASP A 479 16.54 2.57 14.54
N ALA A 480 15.37 2.70 15.14
CA ALA A 480 14.99 3.82 16.00
C ALA A 480 14.79 3.39 17.46
N GLY A 481 15.08 2.13 17.79
CA GLY A 481 15.00 1.58 19.13
C GLY A 481 15.95 2.24 20.13
N GLY A 482 15.44 2.44 21.35
CA GLY A 482 16.09 2.48 22.68
C GLY A 482 17.43 3.20 22.93
N GLU A 483 18.08 3.76 21.90
CA GLU A 483 19.43 4.31 21.88
C GLU A 483 19.40 5.82 21.57
N GLY A 484 18.31 6.53 21.89
CA GLY A 484 18.19 7.98 21.69
C GLY A 484 18.29 8.46 20.23
N GLY A 485 18.00 7.60 19.24
CA GLY A 485 18.02 7.93 17.81
C GLY A 485 19.41 7.99 17.17
N VAL A 486 20.44 7.45 17.83
CA VAL A 486 21.84 7.46 17.32
C VAL A 486 21.99 6.78 15.97
N ILE A 487 21.31 5.65 15.76
CA ILE A 487 21.38 4.90 14.50
C ILE A 487 20.71 5.68 13.35
N LEU A 488 19.52 6.24 13.60
CA LEU A 488 18.83 7.10 12.62
C LEU A 488 19.66 8.34 12.23
N ASN A 489 20.26 9.02 13.21
CA ASN A 489 21.12 10.17 12.96
C ASN A 489 22.40 9.80 12.19
N SER A 490 22.96 8.61 12.46
CA SER A 490 24.11 8.07 11.71
C SER A 490 23.76 7.83 10.25
N ALA A 491 22.57 7.27 9.99
CA ALA A 491 22.08 7.04 8.64
C ALA A 491 21.94 8.35 7.84
N LEU A 492 21.43 9.42 8.47
CA LEU A 492 21.36 10.74 7.85
C LEU A 492 22.75 11.28 7.48
N SER A 493 23.74 11.11 8.35
CA SER A 493 25.12 11.54 8.09
C SER A 493 25.81 10.74 6.99
N LEU A 494 25.55 9.43 6.91
CA LEU A 494 26.03 8.61 5.80
C LEU A 494 25.41 9.04 4.47
N LEU A 495 24.09 9.27 4.44
CA LEU A 495 23.38 9.69 3.23
C LEU A 495 23.84 11.06 2.73
N GLN A 496 24.21 11.99 3.63
CA GLN A 496 24.87 13.25 3.29
C GLN A 496 26.19 13.04 2.52
N GLY A 497 26.97 12.03 2.91
CA GLY A 497 28.21 11.67 2.22
C GLY A 497 27.97 10.94 0.89
N LEU A 498 26.92 10.10 0.83
CA LEU A 498 26.55 9.31 -0.33
C LEU A 498 25.99 10.17 -1.48
N TYR A 499 25.10 11.11 -1.13
CA TYR A 499 24.48 12.09 -2.04
C TYR A 499 24.70 13.51 -1.49
N PRO A 500 25.88 14.10 -1.73
CA PRO A 500 26.18 15.45 -1.27
C PRO A 500 25.28 16.49 -1.94
N ALA A 501 25.29 17.71 -1.38
CA ALA A 501 24.57 18.85 -1.93
C ALA A 501 24.96 19.11 -3.40
N ASN A 502 23.94 19.32 -4.23
CA ASN A 502 24.11 19.49 -5.67
C ASN A 502 23.23 20.65 -6.15
N SER A 503 23.81 21.61 -6.86
CA SER A 503 23.08 22.76 -7.42
C SER A 503 22.01 22.38 -8.44
N GLY A 504 22.08 21.17 -8.98
CA GLY A 504 21.06 20.57 -9.84
C GLY A 504 19.79 20.14 -9.10
N TYR A 505 19.81 20.05 -7.76
CA TYR A 505 18.59 19.87 -6.95
C TYR A 505 17.88 21.22 -6.84
N ASN A 506 17.15 21.56 -7.88
CA ASN A 506 16.50 22.85 -8.03
C ASN A 506 15.12 22.72 -8.69
N THR A 507 14.34 23.79 -8.64
CA THR A 507 13.05 23.90 -9.31
C THR A 507 12.93 25.27 -9.96
N THR A 508 12.64 25.29 -11.25
CA THR A 508 12.38 26.53 -11.99
C THR A 508 10.90 26.89 -11.89
N LEU A 509 10.62 28.07 -11.35
CA LEU A 509 9.29 28.62 -11.18
C LEU A 509 8.78 29.23 -12.50
N ALA A 510 7.46 29.41 -12.61
CA ALA A 510 6.81 29.94 -13.82
C ALA A 510 7.27 31.37 -14.21
N ASN A 511 7.83 32.13 -13.28
CA ASN A 511 8.43 33.45 -13.52
C ASN A 511 9.89 33.37 -14.03
N GLY A 512 10.41 32.17 -14.28
CA GLY A 512 11.78 31.93 -14.74
C GLY A 512 12.84 31.92 -13.62
N THR A 513 12.48 32.13 -12.35
CA THR A 513 13.44 32.04 -11.25
C THR A 513 13.68 30.59 -10.85
N THR A 514 14.93 30.19 -10.73
CA THR A 514 15.31 28.85 -10.25
C THR A 514 15.63 28.89 -8.76
N ILE A 515 14.94 28.05 -7.98
CA ILE A 515 15.18 27.87 -6.55
C ILE A 515 15.98 26.59 -6.36
N THR A 516 17.19 26.71 -5.84
CA THR A 516 17.99 25.56 -5.40
C THR A 516 17.53 25.12 -4.01
N GLY A 517 17.60 23.82 -3.73
CA GLY A 517 17.36 23.30 -2.39
C GLY A 517 18.24 23.98 -1.33
N PRO A 518 17.79 23.99 -0.06
CA PRO A 518 18.55 24.61 1.02
C PRO A 518 19.94 23.97 1.20
N LEU A 519 20.82 24.65 1.95
CA LEU A 519 22.20 24.19 2.19
C LEU A 519 23.01 23.93 0.90
N GLY A 520 22.79 24.76 -0.13
CA GLY A 520 23.50 24.65 -1.41
C GLY A 520 23.03 23.51 -2.31
N GLY A 521 21.79 23.03 -2.14
CA GLY A 521 21.20 21.94 -2.90
C GLY A 521 21.26 20.59 -2.17
N TYR A 522 21.16 20.60 -0.85
CA TYR A 522 21.08 19.37 -0.05
C TYR A 522 19.86 18.53 -0.46
N GLN A 523 20.08 17.23 -0.62
CA GLN A 523 19.12 16.28 -1.15
C GLN A 523 18.54 15.47 0.01
N TYR A 524 17.24 15.61 0.26
CA TYR A 524 16.57 14.87 1.33
C TYR A 524 16.22 13.45 0.86
N ILE A 525 16.79 12.46 1.53
CA ILE A 525 16.56 11.04 1.24
C ILE A 525 15.64 10.47 2.33
N PRO A 526 14.51 9.84 1.97
CA PRO A 526 13.61 9.25 2.96
C PRO A 526 14.27 8.05 3.66
N ILE A 527 14.13 7.99 4.98
CA ILE A 527 14.57 6.86 5.82
C ILE A 527 13.33 6.28 6.49
N GLU A 528 13.13 4.98 6.34
CA GLU A 528 12.15 4.24 7.12
C GLU A 528 12.68 4.01 8.53
N SER A 529 12.08 4.68 9.50
CA SER A 529 12.35 4.50 10.92
C SER A 529 11.70 3.20 11.40
N VAL A 530 12.49 2.26 11.88
CA VAL A 530 12.01 0.95 12.35
C VAL A 530 11.96 0.97 13.87
N GLU A 531 10.75 0.98 14.42
CA GLU A 531 10.51 0.96 15.86
C GLU A 531 10.36 -0.48 16.36
N PRO A 532 11.19 -0.94 17.33
CA PRO A 532 11.19 -2.32 17.80
C PRO A 532 9.85 -2.83 18.37
N GLU A 533 8.99 -1.92 18.81
CA GLU A 533 7.65 -2.27 19.31
C GLU A 533 6.68 -2.67 18.19
N ASN A 534 6.93 -2.24 16.96
CA ASN A 534 6.09 -2.51 15.79
C ASN A 534 6.73 -3.50 14.83
N ASP A 535 8.07 -3.47 14.70
CA ASP A 535 8.84 -4.27 13.75
C ASP A 535 10.14 -4.77 14.40
N ILE A 536 10.26 -6.09 14.52
CA ILE A 536 11.37 -6.80 15.16
C ILE A 536 12.59 -6.98 14.23
N SER A 537 12.52 -6.54 12.97
CA SER A 537 13.51 -6.90 11.94
C SER A 537 14.91 -6.36 12.21
N LEU A 538 15.03 -5.16 12.79
CA LEU A 538 16.34 -4.56 13.12
C LEU A 538 16.74 -4.78 14.59
N GLU A 539 15.78 -5.01 15.49
CA GLU A 539 16.02 -5.22 16.93
C GLU A 539 15.19 -6.40 17.47
N GLY A 540 15.66 -7.64 17.23
CA GLY A 540 14.92 -8.86 17.54
C GLY A 540 15.20 -9.53 18.89
N TRP A 541 16.15 -9.05 19.68
CA TRP A 541 16.64 -9.76 20.89
C TRP A 541 16.05 -9.26 22.20
N THR A 542 15.60 -8.01 22.24
CA THR A 542 14.95 -7.36 23.37
C THR A 542 13.53 -7.90 23.56
N SER A 543 13.08 -7.99 24.82
CA SER A 543 11.80 -8.61 25.18
C SER A 543 11.63 -10.06 24.69
N CYS A 544 12.73 -10.79 24.48
CA CYS A 544 12.70 -12.20 24.08
C CYS A 544 13.06 -13.12 25.25
N GLY A 545 12.08 -13.85 25.79
CA GLY A 545 12.27 -14.70 26.98
C GLY A 545 13.24 -15.86 26.74
N THR A 546 13.15 -16.51 25.59
CA THR A 546 14.06 -17.63 25.23
C THR A 546 15.49 -17.16 24.99
N PHE A 547 15.69 -15.96 24.42
CA PHE A 547 17.02 -15.35 24.31
C PHE A 547 17.62 -15.00 25.67
N ALA A 548 16.85 -14.41 26.57
CA ALA A 548 17.29 -14.12 27.94
C ALA A 548 17.67 -15.41 28.70
N LYS A 549 16.90 -16.49 28.50
CA LYS A 549 17.22 -17.82 29.05
C LYS A 549 18.52 -18.37 28.47
N ALA A 550 18.69 -18.36 27.15
CA ALA A 550 19.91 -18.83 26.50
C ALA A 550 21.16 -18.03 26.92
N THR A 551 21.00 -16.72 27.16
CA THR A 551 22.05 -15.86 27.72
C THR A 551 22.43 -16.30 29.13
N SER A 552 21.45 -16.58 29.98
CA SER A 552 21.68 -17.11 31.33
C SER A 552 22.32 -18.51 31.31
N GLU A 553 21.95 -19.37 30.36
CA GLU A 553 22.58 -20.68 30.16
C GLU A 553 24.04 -20.53 29.73
N PHE A 554 24.36 -19.58 28.85
CA PHE A 554 25.74 -19.25 28.49
C PHE A 554 26.55 -18.77 29.70
N TYR A 555 26.02 -17.88 30.53
CA TYR A 555 26.70 -17.44 31.76
C TYR A 555 26.90 -18.57 32.78
N ASN A 556 26.05 -19.59 32.75
CA ASN A 556 26.18 -20.77 33.60
C ASN A 556 27.07 -21.87 33.02
N SER A 557 27.54 -21.73 31.78
CA SER A 557 28.41 -22.70 31.13
C SER A 557 29.79 -22.81 31.79
N THR A 558 30.41 -23.97 31.65
CA THR A 558 31.76 -24.23 32.15
C THR A 558 32.80 -23.34 31.50
N GLU A 559 32.65 -23.10 30.20
CA GLU A 559 33.56 -22.29 29.40
C GLU A 559 33.53 -20.83 29.84
N PHE A 560 32.33 -20.27 30.07
CA PHE A 560 32.17 -18.90 30.54
C PHE A 560 32.75 -18.72 31.94
N ARG A 561 32.43 -19.63 32.87
CA ARG A 561 32.95 -19.57 34.25
C ARG A 561 34.46 -19.72 34.30
N GLN A 562 35.04 -20.56 33.43
CA GLN A 562 36.49 -20.68 33.31
C GLN A 562 37.11 -19.37 32.82
N MET A 563 36.59 -18.78 31.73
CA MET A 563 37.07 -17.50 31.21
C MET A 563 36.95 -16.36 32.24
N ALA A 564 35.86 -16.35 33.01
CA ALA A 564 35.65 -15.39 34.09
C ALA A 564 36.69 -15.56 35.21
N ASN A 565 36.96 -16.79 35.65
CA ASN A 565 37.93 -17.09 36.70
C ASN A 565 39.37 -16.76 36.27
N GLU A 566 39.73 -17.06 35.01
CA GLU A 566 41.05 -16.74 34.45
C GLU A 566 41.32 -15.22 34.37
N ASN A 567 40.26 -14.41 34.35
CA ASN A 567 40.34 -12.95 34.23
C ASN A 567 39.85 -12.21 35.49
N ASP A 568 39.61 -12.90 36.60
CA ASP A 568 39.10 -12.32 37.85
C ASP A 568 40.07 -11.26 38.44
N GLU A 569 41.39 -11.51 38.37
CA GLU A 569 42.39 -10.52 38.79
C GLU A 569 42.32 -9.22 37.95
N PHE A 570 42.09 -9.36 36.65
CA PHE A 570 41.93 -8.20 35.76
C PHE A 570 40.67 -7.42 36.11
N LEU A 571 39.52 -8.09 36.30
CA LEU A 571 38.26 -7.44 36.68
C LEU A 571 38.38 -6.69 38.01
N LYS A 572 39.07 -7.25 39.00
CA LYS A 572 39.33 -6.60 40.30
C LYS A 572 40.21 -5.35 40.20
N ALA A 573 41.01 -5.22 39.14
CA ALA A 573 41.86 -4.06 38.90
C ALA A 573 41.13 -2.90 38.19
N LEU A 574 39.94 -3.12 37.64
CA LEU A 574 39.18 -2.12 36.87
C LEU A 574 38.44 -1.03 37.65
N PRO A 575 38.02 -1.16 38.93
CA PRO A 575 37.22 -0.13 39.61
C PRO A 575 37.73 1.32 39.51
N PRO A 576 39.04 1.62 39.55
CA PRO A 576 39.54 2.99 39.38
C PRO A 576 39.25 3.62 38.01
N TYR A 577 39.00 2.79 36.99
CA TYR A 577 38.77 3.20 35.60
C TYR A 577 37.30 3.09 35.20
N LEU A 578 36.41 2.93 36.17
CA LEU A 578 35.00 2.71 35.97
C LEU A 578 34.18 3.72 36.79
N ASP A 579 33.04 4.14 36.28
CA ASP A 579 32.07 5.05 36.91
C ASP A 579 31.23 4.38 38.01
N GLY A 580 31.82 3.45 38.76
CA GLY A 580 31.12 2.65 39.78
C GLY A 580 30.27 1.51 39.21
N ARG A 581 30.35 1.23 37.90
CA ARG A 581 29.63 0.11 37.28
C ARG A 581 30.09 -1.26 37.81
N PRO A 582 29.20 -2.28 37.81
CA PRO A 582 29.54 -3.62 38.29
C PRO A 582 30.71 -4.24 37.52
N VAL A 583 31.71 -4.74 38.25
CA VAL A 583 32.90 -5.44 37.72
C VAL A 583 32.68 -6.94 37.54
N LYS A 584 31.50 -7.32 37.06
CA LYS A 584 31.14 -8.71 36.79
C LYS A 584 31.46 -9.08 35.35
N PHE A 585 31.82 -10.34 35.09
CA PHE A 585 32.15 -10.79 33.72
C PHE A 585 30.93 -10.77 32.80
N GLU A 586 29.73 -10.99 33.34
CA GLU A 586 28.46 -10.79 32.62
C GLU A 586 28.26 -9.34 32.17
N ASN A 587 28.97 -8.38 32.79
CA ASN A 587 28.93 -6.96 32.46
C ASN A 587 30.09 -6.51 31.55
N MET A 588 30.85 -7.47 30.97
CA MET A 588 32.10 -7.18 30.26
C MET A 588 31.92 -6.22 29.08
N TRP A 589 30.81 -6.32 28.34
CA TRP A 589 30.55 -5.39 27.26
C TRP A 589 30.38 -3.94 27.77
N ASN A 590 29.64 -3.73 28.85
CA ASN A 590 29.46 -2.39 29.43
C ASN A 590 30.80 -1.84 29.93
N ILE A 591 31.63 -2.68 30.53
CA ILE A 591 32.98 -2.31 30.98
C ILE A 591 33.81 -1.83 29.79
N PHE A 592 33.86 -2.61 28.71
CA PHE A 592 34.59 -2.25 27.50
C PHE A 592 34.05 -0.98 26.84
N ASP A 593 32.73 -0.86 26.63
CA ASP A 593 32.11 0.28 25.96
C ASP A 593 32.45 1.60 26.68
N PHE A 594 32.36 1.61 28.02
CA PHE A 594 32.74 2.80 28.79
C PHE A 594 34.22 3.13 28.69
N MET A 595 35.10 2.14 28.89
CA MET A 595 36.55 2.37 28.77
C MET A 595 36.92 2.87 27.37
N PHE A 596 36.28 2.36 26.33
CA PHE A 596 36.51 2.75 24.94
C PHE A 596 36.00 4.17 24.64
N VAL A 597 34.78 4.51 25.08
CA VAL A 597 34.25 5.87 24.90
C VAL A 597 35.10 6.87 25.71
N GLN A 598 35.50 6.55 26.94
CA GLN A 598 36.37 7.42 27.74
C GLN A 598 37.77 7.54 27.13
N SER A 599 38.34 6.50 26.53
CA SER A 599 39.65 6.61 25.87
C SER A 599 39.62 7.50 24.63
N ILE A 600 38.47 7.66 23.98
CA ILE A 600 38.27 8.58 22.84
C ILE A 600 38.05 10.02 23.32
N HIS A 601 37.16 10.22 24.31
CA HIS A 601 36.63 11.55 24.64
C HIS A 601 37.24 12.19 25.90
N ASN A 602 38.06 11.46 26.67
CA ASN A 602 38.61 11.93 27.93
C ASN A 602 40.14 11.77 27.98
N GLU A 603 40.85 12.89 27.75
CA GLU A 603 42.32 12.93 27.72
C GLU A 603 42.95 12.47 29.05
N ALA A 604 42.38 12.86 30.18
CA ALA A 604 42.89 12.48 31.49
C ALA A 604 42.75 10.97 31.73
N PHE A 605 41.62 10.40 31.31
CA PHE A 605 41.40 8.96 31.35
C PHE A 605 42.39 8.22 30.46
N LEU A 606 42.57 8.65 29.21
CA LEU A 606 43.49 8.02 28.26
C LEU A 606 44.94 7.99 28.79
N LYS A 607 45.39 9.06 29.46
CA LYS A 607 46.73 9.11 30.07
C LYS A 607 46.86 8.24 31.32
N ALA A 608 45.77 8.07 32.07
CA ALA A 608 45.75 7.26 33.29
C ALA A 608 45.59 5.76 33.01
N LEU A 609 45.01 5.39 31.86
CA LEU A 609 44.71 4.01 31.52
C LEU A 609 46.00 3.21 31.23
N PRO A 610 46.24 2.07 31.91
CA PRO A 610 47.42 1.25 31.65
C PRO A 610 47.45 0.73 30.21
N PRO A 611 48.65 0.63 29.59
CA PRO A 611 48.78 0.02 28.27
C PRO A 611 48.27 -1.43 28.33
N THR A 612 47.63 -1.91 27.25
CA THR A 612 46.98 -3.23 27.10
C THR A 612 45.62 -3.41 27.79
N TYR A 613 45.22 -2.56 28.74
CA TYR A 613 43.94 -2.75 29.45
C TYR A 613 42.74 -2.64 28.50
N LEU A 614 42.76 -1.68 27.58
CA LEU A 614 41.69 -1.49 26.60
C LEU A 614 41.59 -2.66 25.62
N GLU A 615 42.74 -3.14 25.11
CA GLU A 615 42.81 -4.29 24.20
C GLU A 615 42.31 -5.57 24.89
N ARG A 616 42.74 -5.80 26.14
CA ARG A 616 42.27 -6.94 26.94
C ARG A 616 40.78 -6.85 27.22
N ALA A 617 40.26 -5.68 27.60
CA ALA A 617 38.83 -5.47 27.78
C ALA A 617 38.06 -5.73 26.48
N ARG A 618 38.58 -5.30 25.33
CA ARG A 618 37.97 -5.56 24.02
C ARG A 618 37.95 -7.04 23.67
N HIS A 619 39.05 -7.77 23.90
CA HIS A 619 39.11 -9.21 23.68
C HIS A 619 38.05 -9.95 24.51
N LEU A 620 37.93 -9.61 25.80
CA LEU A 620 36.95 -10.22 26.69
C LEU A 620 35.51 -9.84 26.30
N ALA A 621 35.27 -8.60 25.88
CA ALA A 621 33.97 -8.17 25.38
C ALA A 621 33.60 -8.86 24.05
N ASN A 622 34.56 -9.08 23.16
CA ASN A 622 34.34 -9.86 21.93
C ASN A 622 33.96 -11.31 22.25
N TYR A 623 34.68 -11.97 23.16
CA TYR A 623 34.33 -13.32 23.61
C TYR A 623 32.91 -13.35 24.21
N HIS A 624 32.58 -12.39 25.07
CA HIS A 624 31.27 -12.26 25.69
C HIS A 624 30.16 -12.10 24.64
N GLU A 625 30.25 -11.07 23.78
CA GLU A 625 29.21 -10.76 22.81
C GLU A 625 29.09 -11.83 21.72
N TYR A 626 30.20 -12.42 21.28
CA TYR A 626 30.18 -13.54 20.36
C TYR A 626 29.46 -14.73 21.00
N GLY A 627 29.73 -15.03 22.26
CA GLY A 627 29.04 -16.08 23.00
C GLY A 627 27.54 -15.81 23.22
N VAL A 628 27.10 -14.56 23.23
CA VAL A 628 25.68 -14.21 23.42
C VAL A 628 24.90 -14.13 22.11
N PHE A 629 25.51 -13.62 21.03
CA PHE A 629 24.86 -13.42 19.72
C PHE A 629 25.26 -14.45 18.65
N SER A 630 25.89 -15.56 19.05
CA SER A 630 26.17 -16.69 18.17
C SER A 630 25.75 -18.02 18.78
N SER A 631 25.33 -18.94 17.93
CA SER A 631 25.05 -20.33 18.30
C SER A 631 25.79 -21.30 17.39
N PRO A 632 26.28 -22.45 17.91
CA PRO A 632 26.91 -23.49 17.10
C PRO A 632 25.95 -24.04 16.03
N GLN A 633 24.67 -24.17 16.37
CA GLN A 633 23.62 -24.52 15.43
C GLN A 633 23.08 -23.24 14.76
N PRO A 634 22.96 -23.19 13.42
CA PRO A 634 22.42 -22.02 12.71
C PRO A 634 21.03 -21.60 13.19
N SER A 635 20.16 -22.55 13.53
CA SER A 635 18.81 -22.32 14.06
C SER A 635 18.76 -21.96 15.55
N GLY A 636 19.90 -21.90 16.24
CA GLY A 636 19.93 -21.60 17.66
C GLY A 636 19.54 -20.16 17.98
N ILE A 637 18.79 -19.95 19.07
CA ILE A 637 18.18 -18.66 19.45
C ILE A 637 19.18 -17.51 19.66
N ARG A 638 20.45 -17.79 19.98
CA ARG A 638 21.48 -16.75 20.08
C ARG A 638 21.79 -16.07 18.74
N ASN A 639 21.43 -16.69 17.60
CA ASN A 639 21.51 -16.05 16.28
C ASN A 639 20.29 -15.16 15.95
N ILE A 640 19.41 -14.87 16.92
CA ILE A 640 18.16 -14.13 16.68
C ILE A 640 18.35 -12.80 15.97
N ALA A 641 19.43 -12.05 16.28
CA ALA A 641 19.72 -10.78 15.62
C ALA A 641 19.97 -10.95 14.10
N GLY A 642 20.48 -12.11 13.69
CA GLY A 642 20.58 -12.51 12.29
C GLY A 642 19.24 -13.00 11.72
N HIS A 643 18.53 -13.85 12.46
CA HIS A 643 17.25 -14.41 12.01
C HIS A 643 16.20 -13.35 11.71
N THR A 644 16.14 -12.27 12.48
CA THR A 644 15.13 -11.21 12.31
C THR A 644 15.45 -10.22 11.19
N ILE A 645 16.74 -9.99 10.88
CA ILE A 645 17.15 -9.07 9.79
C ILE A 645 17.17 -9.77 8.41
N LEU A 646 17.34 -11.10 8.40
CA LEU A 646 17.41 -11.91 7.17
C LEU A 646 16.26 -11.64 6.17
N PRO A 647 14.98 -11.56 6.57
CA PRO A 647 13.90 -11.23 5.65
C PRO A 647 14.16 -9.93 4.87
N SER A 648 14.61 -8.88 5.56
CA SER A 648 14.90 -7.58 4.94
C SER A 648 16.07 -7.66 3.94
N ILE A 649 17.07 -8.49 4.23
CA ILE A 649 18.21 -8.75 3.32
C ILE A 649 17.75 -9.51 2.08
N LEU A 650 16.96 -10.58 2.26
CA LEU A 650 16.45 -11.43 1.17
C LEU A 650 15.49 -10.67 0.25
N ASP A 651 14.63 -9.81 0.83
CA ASP A 651 13.76 -8.90 0.08
C ASP A 651 14.59 -7.90 -0.74
N GLY A 652 15.70 -7.41 -0.18
CA GLY A 652 16.66 -6.57 -0.89
C GLY A 652 17.25 -7.25 -2.12
N PHE A 653 17.66 -8.52 -2.01
CA PHE A 653 18.16 -9.28 -3.16
C PHE A 653 17.08 -9.52 -4.22
N THR A 654 15.86 -9.82 -3.79
CA THR A 654 14.72 -10.03 -4.68
C THR A 654 14.41 -8.76 -5.47
N SER A 655 14.36 -7.60 -4.79
CA SER A 655 14.20 -6.28 -5.42
C SER A 655 15.34 -5.95 -6.40
N ILE A 656 16.60 -6.22 -6.05
CA ILE A 656 17.74 -5.90 -6.92
C ILE A 656 17.75 -6.78 -8.19
N THR A 657 17.34 -8.04 -8.07
CA THR A 657 17.34 -9.01 -9.19
C THR A 657 16.10 -8.92 -10.08
N ASP A 658 14.99 -8.35 -9.59
CA ASP A 658 13.82 -8.10 -10.42
C ASP A 658 14.05 -6.91 -11.38
N SER A 659 14.08 -7.20 -12.68
CA SER A 659 14.17 -6.18 -13.73
C SER A 659 13.07 -5.11 -13.71
N LYS A 660 11.93 -5.37 -13.05
CA LYS A 660 10.81 -4.43 -12.93
C LYS A 660 10.90 -3.54 -11.70
N ASP A 661 11.69 -3.92 -10.71
CA ASP A 661 11.90 -3.16 -9.49
C ASP A 661 13.11 -2.21 -9.69
N PRO A 662 12.92 -0.88 -9.54
CA PRO A 662 13.98 0.09 -9.72
C PRO A 662 15.03 0.09 -8.61
N VAL A 663 14.81 -0.61 -7.48
CA VAL A 663 15.74 -0.62 -6.35
C VAL A 663 17.10 -1.20 -6.75
N LYS A 664 18.17 -0.50 -6.36
CA LYS A 664 19.57 -0.88 -6.60
C LYS A 664 20.43 -0.76 -5.34
N PHE A 665 20.04 0.06 -4.37
CA PHE A 665 20.79 0.32 -3.15
C PHE A 665 19.90 0.14 -1.94
N VAL A 666 20.14 -0.91 -1.15
CA VAL A 666 19.42 -1.19 0.09
C VAL A 666 20.37 -0.91 1.25
N TYR A 667 19.93 -0.11 2.21
CA TYR A 667 20.74 0.27 3.37
C TYR A 667 19.96 0.03 4.66
N HIS A 668 20.53 -0.77 5.55
CA HIS A 668 20.08 -0.97 6.92
C HIS A 668 21.09 -0.37 7.90
N ALA A 669 20.69 0.71 8.56
CA ALA A 669 21.43 1.27 9.69
C ALA A 669 21.03 0.50 10.96
N ILE A 670 22.02 -0.12 11.60
CA ILE A 670 21.80 -1.09 12.69
C ILE A 670 22.87 -0.97 13.79
N SER A 671 22.68 -1.70 14.88
CA SER A 671 23.72 -1.91 15.90
C SER A 671 24.73 -3.01 15.48
N TYR A 672 25.71 -3.30 16.33
CA TYR A 672 26.74 -4.31 16.03
C TYR A 672 26.22 -5.77 16.10
N LYS A 673 25.09 -6.02 16.75
CA LYS A 673 24.63 -7.38 17.11
C LYS A 673 24.27 -8.22 15.88
N PRO A 674 23.54 -7.71 14.86
CA PRO A 674 23.28 -8.47 13.64
C PRO A 674 24.55 -8.86 12.86
N PHE A 675 25.64 -8.09 12.95
CA PHE A 675 26.91 -8.46 12.32
C PHE A 675 27.46 -9.76 12.90
N ILE A 676 27.48 -9.90 14.23
CA ILE A 676 27.97 -11.12 14.90
C ILE A 676 27.17 -12.33 14.45
N SER A 677 25.83 -12.24 14.50
CA SER A 677 24.97 -13.35 14.08
C SER A 677 25.13 -13.67 12.59
N LEU A 678 25.20 -12.67 11.71
CA LEU A 678 25.38 -12.90 10.27
C LEU A 678 26.76 -13.49 9.95
N PHE A 679 27.83 -13.06 10.61
CA PHE A 679 29.18 -13.62 10.41
C PHE A 679 29.27 -15.07 10.87
N ASN A 680 28.53 -15.44 11.92
CA ASN A 680 28.38 -16.82 12.35
C ASN A 680 27.51 -17.63 11.38
N LEU A 681 26.32 -17.14 11.01
CA LEU A 681 25.40 -17.82 10.07
C LEU A 681 26.03 -18.05 8.70
N THR A 682 26.79 -17.08 8.19
CA THR A 682 27.52 -17.20 6.92
C THR A 682 28.82 -18.00 7.04
N ARG A 683 29.22 -18.38 8.27
CA ARG A 683 30.49 -19.06 8.59
C ARG A 683 31.73 -18.26 8.19
N ALA A 684 31.58 -16.96 7.95
CA ALA A 684 32.69 -16.06 7.67
C ALA A 684 33.63 -15.94 8.88
N ALA A 685 33.09 -15.98 10.10
CA ALA A 685 33.86 -15.95 11.34
C ALA A 685 34.66 -17.23 11.61
N GLU A 686 34.23 -18.39 11.09
CA GLU A 686 34.97 -19.66 11.23
C GLU A 686 36.29 -19.61 10.44
N THR A 687 36.26 -18.99 9.25
CA THR A 687 37.44 -18.85 8.38
C THR A 687 38.27 -17.61 8.70
N ASN A 688 37.65 -16.59 9.31
CA ASN A 688 38.29 -15.32 9.67
C ASN A 688 37.95 -14.97 11.12
N PRO A 689 38.72 -15.47 12.10
CA PRO A 689 38.43 -15.27 13.53
C PRO A 689 38.32 -13.81 13.97
N ASP A 690 38.93 -12.87 13.24
CA ASP A 690 38.83 -11.43 13.51
C ASP A 690 37.40 -10.88 13.38
N LEU A 691 36.51 -11.60 12.66
CA LEU A 691 35.09 -11.25 12.55
C LEU A 691 34.27 -11.74 13.76
N ALA A 692 34.83 -12.59 14.62
CA ALA A 692 34.15 -13.13 15.80
C ALA A 692 34.13 -12.13 16.97
N GLY A 693 33.49 -10.97 16.78
CA GLY A 693 33.44 -9.95 17.82
C GLY A 693 32.69 -8.67 17.42
N ILE A 694 32.81 -7.66 18.27
CA ILE A 694 32.14 -6.37 18.12
C ILE A 694 32.81 -5.59 16.97
N VAL A 695 32.07 -5.31 15.89
CA VAL A 695 32.56 -4.47 14.78
C VAL A 695 32.78 -3.03 15.24
N ASN A 696 33.66 -2.25 14.61
CA ASN A 696 33.94 -0.86 15.00
C ASN A 696 32.82 0.12 14.60
N PHE A 697 32.85 1.34 15.15
CA PHE A 697 31.95 2.42 14.72
C PHE A 697 32.09 2.71 13.22
N ALA A 698 30.99 2.99 12.53
CA ALA A 698 30.93 3.12 11.07
C ALA A 698 31.44 1.89 10.31
N ALA A 699 31.32 0.69 10.87
CA ALA A 699 31.60 -0.56 10.16
C ALA A 699 30.49 -0.88 9.16
N ALA A 700 30.87 -1.40 8.00
CA ALA A 700 29.95 -1.62 6.89
C ALA A 700 30.16 -3.01 6.26
N LEU A 701 29.06 -3.77 6.17
CA LEU A 701 28.96 -5.00 5.41
C LEU A 701 28.20 -4.71 4.12
N ALA A 702 28.85 -4.92 2.97
CA ALA A 702 28.29 -4.77 1.64
C ALA A 702 28.15 -6.14 0.98
N LEU A 703 26.91 -6.57 0.77
CA LEU A 703 26.55 -7.77 0.02
C LEU A 703 26.20 -7.35 -1.41
N GLU A 704 27.18 -7.46 -2.31
CA GLU A 704 27.03 -7.05 -3.71
C GLU A 704 26.35 -8.15 -4.52
N VAL A 705 25.24 -7.81 -5.18
CA VAL A 705 24.59 -8.68 -6.15
C VAL A 705 25.20 -8.41 -7.52
N ARG A 706 25.83 -9.43 -8.10
CA ARG A 706 26.62 -9.30 -9.33
C ARG A 706 26.10 -10.25 -10.40
N GLN A 707 26.20 -9.83 -11.65
CA GLN A 707 25.90 -10.60 -12.83
C GLN A 707 27.21 -11.00 -13.53
N PRO A 708 27.56 -12.30 -13.58
CA PRO A 708 28.76 -12.76 -14.30
C PRO A 708 28.75 -12.35 -15.79
N SER A 709 29.90 -11.90 -16.30
CA SER A 709 30.10 -11.49 -17.70
C SER A 709 30.08 -12.67 -18.65
N SER A 710 30.40 -13.87 -18.14
CA SER A 710 30.25 -15.16 -18.85
C SER A 710 28.79 -15.52 -19.13
N GLY A 711 27.82 -14.78 -18.57
CA GLY A 711 26.43 -15.22 -18.46
C GLY A 711 26.25 -16.24 -17.33
N GLY A 712 25.03 -16.38 -16.82
CA GLY A 712 24.70 -17.28 -15.71
C GLY A 712 23.77 -16.68 -14.67
N ALA A 713 23.54 -17.40 -13.57
CA ALA A 713 22.76 -16.90 -12.44
C ALA A 713 23.51 -15.77 -11.71
N PRO A 714 22.79 -14.84 -11.04
CA PRO A 714 23.41 -13.83 -10.19
C PRO A 714 24.23 -14.48 -9.06
N VAL A 715 25.33 -13.83 -8.71
CA VAL A 715 26.23 -14.21 -7.62
C VAL A 715 26.30 -13.12 -6.56
N LEU A 716 26.65 -13.49 -5.34
CA LEU A 716 26.79 -12.61 -4.19
C LEU A 716 28.26 -12.51 -3.80
N ARG A 717 28.75 -11.29 -3.57
CA ARG A 717 30.07 -11.03 -3.01
C ARG A 717 29.95 -10.40 -1.63
N PHE A 718 30.70 -10.93 -0.68
CA PHE A 718 30.72 -10.46 0.70
C PHE A 718 31.90 -9.53 0.93
N ASN A 719 31.63 -8.23 1.08
CA ASN A 719 32.64 -7.22 1.35
C ASN A 719 32.42 -6.60 2.73
N PHE A 720 33.46 -6.48 3.54
CA PHE A 720 33.35 -5.88 4.87
C PHE A 720 34.47 -4.88 5.13
N LYS A 721 34.12 -3.77 5.78
CA LYS A 721 35.03 -2.70 6.23
C LYS A 721 34.79 -2.45 7.71
N ASN A 722 35.80 -2.66 8.55
CA ASN A 722 35.62 -2.61 10.00
C ASN A 722 35.86 -1.21 10.60
N GLY A 723 34.94 -0.29 10.34
CA GLY A 723 34.97 1.08 10.85
C GLY A 723 36.01 1.93 10.16
N THR A 724 36.38 3.07 10.78
CA THR A 724 37.37 4.00 10.21
C THR A 724 38.81 3.49 10.22
N ASP A 725 39.10 2.45 10.99
CA ASP A 725 40.44 1.86 11.10
C ASP A 725 40.88 1.15 9.82
N ASP A 726 39.92 0.55 9.10
CA ASP A 726 40.15 -0.02 7.77
C ASP A 726 40.04 1.08 6.69
N ALA A 727 41.04 1.19 5.81
CA ALA A 727 41.00 2.14 4.69
C ALA A 727 39.99 1.74 3.59
N ASP A 728 39.88 0.43 3.32
CA ASP A 728 39.15 -0.14 2.18
C ASP A 728 38.31 -1.36 2.58
N PHE A 729 37.31 -1.69 1.75
CA PHE A 729 36.53 -2.92 1.90
C PHE A 729 37.38 -4.14 1.54
N LYS A 730 37.33 -5.18 2.38
CA LYS A 730 37.96 -6.48 2.14
C LYS A 730 36.90 -7.49 1.73
N THR A 731 37.21 -8.32 0.74
CA THR A 731 36.32 -9.41 0.31
C THR A 731 36.60 -10.67 1.13
N TYR A 732 35.54 -11.27 1.68
CA TYR A 732 35.63 -12.47 2.50
C TYR A 732 34.96 -13.66 1.81
N LYS A 733 35.47 -14.86 2.10
CA LYS A 733 34.81 -16.12 1.72
C LYS A 733 33.75 -16.47 2.75
N PHE A 734 32.67 -17.09 2.32
CA PHE A 734 31.52 -17.41 3.15
C PHE A 734 30.78 -18.64 2.60
N LEU A 735 29.92 -19.25 3.42
CA LEU A 735 29.19 -20.50 3.12
C LEU A 735 30.09 -21.66 2.69
N ASP A 736 31.26 -21.79 3.31
CA ASP A 736 32.25 -22.84 3.03
C ASP A 736 32.72 -22.90 1.55
N SER A 737 32.51 -21.82 0.80
CA SER A 737 32.92 -21.73 -0.60
C SER A 737 34.44 -21.56 -0.75
N SER A 738 35.01 -22.23 -1.75
CA SER A 738 36.41 -21.99 -2.16
C SER A 738 36.60 -20.67 -2.91
N GLU A 739 35.53 -20.14 -3.51
CA GLU A 739 35.48 -18.92 -4.31
C GLU A 739 34.97 -17.72 -3.49
N THR A 740 35.29 -16.50 -3.94
CA THR A 740 34.82 -15.25 -3.30
C THR A 740 33.39 -14.87 -3.69
N ASP A 741 32.93 -15.34 -4.85
CA ASP A 741 31.56 -15.11 -5.34
C ASP A 741 30.76 -16.40 -5.18
N VAL A 742 29.63 -16.32 -4.48
CA VAL A 742 28.75 -17.47 -4.21
C VAL A 742 27.45 -17.30 -5.01
N PRO A 743 26.90 -18.34 -5.65
CA PRO A 743 25.61 -18.23 -6.32
C PRO A 743 24.53 -17.69 -5.39
N LEU A 744 23.75 -16.69 -5.83
CA LEU A 744 22.72 -16.07 -5.00
C LEU A 744 21.68 -17.10 -4.54
N SER A 745 21.35 -18.07 -5.39
CA SER A 745 20.44 -19.17 -5.06
C SER A 745 20.92 -19.99 -3.86
N ASP A 746 22.23 -20.24 -3.75
CA ASP A 746 22.78 -21.08 -2.69
C ASP A 746 22.70 -20.35 -1.35
N PHE A 747 22.97 -19.04 -1.36
CA PHE A 747 22.76 -18.18 -0.20
C PHE A 747 21.29 -18.15 0.23
N VAL A 748 20.36 -17.90 -0.70
CA VAL A 748 18.93 -17.83 -0.41
C VAL A 748 18.42 -19.17 0.13
N ASN A 749 18.78 -20.29 -0.51
CA ASN A 749 18.37 -21.62 -0.08
C ASN A 749 18.88 -21.98 1.32
N TYR A 750 20.08 -21.51 1.69
CA TYR A 750 20.64 -21.73 3.02
C TYR A 750 20.02 -20.82 4.08
N MET A 751 19.78 -19.55 3.76
CA MET A 751 19.36 -18.54 4.74
C MET A 751 17.85 -18.43 4.92
N GLU A 752 17.04 -18.66 3.88
CA GLU A 752 15.59 -18.50 3.95
C GLU A 752 14.93 -19.37 5.05
N PRO A 753 15.32 -20.64 5.27
CA PRO A 753 14.75 -21.46 6.35
C PRO A 753 15.13 -20.99 7.76
N LEU A 754 16.15 -20.12 7.89
CA LEU A 754 16.62 -19.58 9.16
C LEU A 754 16.00 -18.22 9.48
N ALA A 755 15.27 -17.62 8.55
CA ALA A 755 14.69 -16.29 8.69
C ALA A 755 13.39 -16.33 9.51
N LEU A 756 13.25 -15.44 10.50
CA LEU A 756 11.99 -15.23 11.23
C LEU A 756 11.14 -14.23 10.44
N LYS A 757 10.12 -14.72 9.75
CA LYS A 757 9.43 -13.95 8.68
C LYS A 757 8.36 -13.00 9.22
N SER A 758 7.97 -13.12 10.49
CA SER A 758 6.90 -12.30 11.07
C SER A 758 7.02 -12.13 12.57
N THR A 759 6.41 -11.06 13.10
CA THR A 759 6.27 -10.83 14.55
C THR A 759 5.54 -11.98 15.24
N SER A 760 4.57 -12.64 14.59
CA SER A 760 3.88 -13.81 15.15
C SER A 760 4.81 -15.01 15.37
N GLU A 761 5.72 -15.25 14.43
CA GLU A 761 6.71 -16.31 14.55
C GLU A 761 7.71 -15.97 15.66
N TRP A 762 8.16 -14.72 15.70
CA TRP A 762 9.01 -14.19 16.77
C TRP A 762 8.37 -14.35 18.15
N CYS A 763 7.09 -13.98 18.35
CA CYS A 763 6.38 -14.15 19.62
C CYS A 763 6.40 -15.60 20.11
N THR A 764 6.23 -16.55 19.17
CA THR A 764 6.23 -17.99 19.46
C THR A 764 7.61 -18.47 19.86
N VAL A 765 8.64 -18.09 19.10
CA VAL A 765 10.05 -18.46 19.35
C VAL A 765 10.59 -17.82 20.63
N CYS A 766 10.14 -16.62 20.97
CA CYS A 766 10.55 -15.88 22.14
C CYS A 766 9.76 -16.18 23.41
N GLU A 767 8.72 -17.04 23.32
CA GLU A 767 7.75 -17.28 24.40
C GLU A 767 7.17 -15.98 24.97
N ASN A 768 7.04 -14.94 24.14
CA ASN A 768 6.48 -13.66 24.55
C ASN A 768 4.96 -13.66 24.29
N THR A 769 4.20 -13.25 25.30
CA THR A 769 2.73 -13.18 25.26
C THR A 769 2.17 -11.78 25.51
N GLN A 770 3.03 -10.77 25.74
CA GLN A 770 2.62 -9.44 26.19
C GLN A 770 3.21 -8.32 25.32
N ASP A 771 4.53 -8.28 25.18
CA ASP A 771 5.22 -7.14 24.55
C ASP A 771 5.19 -7.23 23.01
N ARG A 772 5.49 -6.12 22.33
CA ARG A 772 5.72 -6.07 20.86
C ARG A 772 4.58 -6.66 20.02
N GLY A 773 3.33 -6.44 20.46
CA GLY A 773 2.12 -6.94 19.79
C GLY A 773 1.76 -8.41 20.07
N CYS A 774 2.55 -9.13 20.89
CA CYS A 774 2.27 -10.54 21.22
C CYS A 774 1.01 -10.74 22.07
N ALA A 775 0.58 -9.74 22.86
CA ALA A 775 -0.69 -9.76 23.59
C ALA A 775 -1.90 -9.91 22.65
N GLU A 776 -1.93 -9.12 21.58
CA GLU A 776 -3.03 -9.14 20.61
C GLU A 776 -3.04 -10.46 19.83
N LEU A 777 -1.87 -10.96 19.44
CA LEU A 777 -1.69 -12.23 18.74
C LEU A 777 -2.09 -13.45 19.61
N SER A 778 -1.73 -13.47 20.89
CA SER A 778 -2.09 -14.56 21.81
C SER A 778 -3.59 -14.57 22.15
N LEU A 779 -4.23 -13.41 22.25
CA LEU A 779 -5.68 -13.28 22.39
C LEU A 779 -6.43 -13.78 21.14
N ALA A 780 -5.92 -13.48 19.95
CA ALA A 780 -6.44 -14.00 18.68
C ALA A 780 -6.30 -15.53 18.56
N ALA A 781 -5.19 -16.11 19.02
CA ALA A 781 -4.96 -17.55 19.02
C ALA A 781 -5.87 -18.30 20.01
N SER A 782 -6.05 -17.78 21.24
CA SER A 782 -6.90 -18.39 22.27
C SER A 782 -8.39 -18.39 21.91
N THR A 783 -8.86 -17.36 21.20
CA THR A 783 -10.23 -17.31 20.66
C THR A 783 -10.46 -18.29 19.51
N ALA A 784 -9.43 -18.61 18.71
CA ALA A 784 -9.51 -19.65 17.69
C ALA A 784 -9.62 -21.07 18.29
N VAL A 785 -8.96 -21.36 19.41
CA VAL A 785 -8.99 -22.68 20.07
C VAL A 785 -10.34 -22.96 20.75
N GLN A 786 -11.05 -21.94 21.24
CA GLN A 786 -12.37 -22.11 21.86
C GLN A 786 -13.50 -22.50 20.88
N GLN A 787 -13.29 -22.44 19.57
CA GLN A 787 -14.27 -22.88 18.56
C GLN A 787 -14.25 -24.39 18.27
N HIS A 788 -13.33 -25.17 18.86
CA HIS A 788 -13.35 -26.64 18.74
C HIS A 788 -14.29 -27.31 19.77
N LYS A 789 -15.60 -27.22 19.55
CA LYS A 789 -16.58 -28.21 20.07
C LYS A 789 -17.44 -28.76 18.93
N PRO A 790 -17.73 -30.07 18.88
CA PRO A 790 -18.23 -30.71 17.67
C PRO A 790 -19.75 -30.54 17.55
N ARG A 791 -20.24 -29.80 16.53
CA ARG A 791 -21.65 -29.91 16.11
C ARG A 791 -21.89 -29.66 14.60
N ILE A 792 -22.55 -30.67 14.02
CA ILE A 792 -23.46 -30.72 12.85
C ILE A 792 -22.82 -30.50 11.47
N GLY A 793 -22.95 -31.52 10.62
CA GLY A 793 -22.29 -31.63 9.32
C GLY A 793 -22.75 -30.58 8.30
N SER A 794 -21.76 -30.06 7.58
CA SER A 794 -21.82 -29.06 6.49
C SER A 794 -22.79 -29.38 5.36
N VAL A 795 -23.22 -30.63 5.23
CA VAL A 795 -24.14 -31.07 4.17
C VAL A 795 -25.58 -30.62 4.44
N GLY A 796 -26.02 -30.51 5.70
CA GLY A 796 -27.41 -30.14 6.04
C GLY A 796 -27.76 -28.66 5.81
N ALA A 797 -26.78 -27.76 5.99
CA ALA A 797 -26.97 -26.32 5.80
C ALA A 797 -26.99 -25.92 4.31
N GLY A 798 -26.27 -26.66 3.46
CA GLY A 798 -26.21 -26.41 2.02
C GLY A 798 -27.53 -26.67 1.28
N PHE A 799 -28.30 -27.68 1.71
CA PHE A 799 -29.57 -28.04 1.06
C PHE A 799 -30.71 -27.03 1.34
N LEU A 800 -30.75 -26.45 2.54
CA LEU A 800 -31.72 -25.41 2.88
C LEU A 800 -31.45 -24.10 2.15
N GLY A 801 -30.17 -23.71 1.99
CA GLY A 801 -29.78 -22.54 1.21
C GLY A 801 -30.06 -22.70 -0.28
N ALA A 802 -29.68 -23.84 -0.87
CA ALA A 802 -29.89 -24.11 -2.29
C ALA A 802 -31.39 -24.15 -2.65
N GLY A 803 -32.24 -24.72 -1.79
CA GLY A 803 -33.69 -24.81 -2.01
C GLY A 803 -34.38 -23.44 -2.05
N VAL A 804 -34.03 -22.54 -1.13
CA VAL A 804 -34.60 -21.18 -1.09
C VAL A 804 -34.11 -20.35 -2.27
N THR A 805 -32.84 -20.50 -2.67
CA THR A 805 -32.27 -19.78 -3.81
C THR A 805 -32.90 -20.23 -5.13
N LEU A 806 -33.16 -21.52 -5.29
CA LEU A 806 -33.81 -22.07 -6.48
C LEU A 806 -35.29 -21.65 -6.56
N ALA A 807 -36.00 -21.61 -5.43
CA ALA A 807 -37.38 -21.15 -5.37
C ALA A 807 -37.50 -19.65 -5.73
N LEU A 808 -36.57 -18.82 -5.24
CA LEU A 808 -36.53 -17.39 -5.56
C LEU A 808 -36.19 -17.16 -7.05
N ALA A 809 -35.24 -17.92 -7.59
CA ALA A 809 -34.86 -17.84 -9.00
C ALA A 809 -36.03 -18.25 -9.93
N LEU A 810 -36.78 -19.30 -9.58
CA LEU A 810 -37.98 -19.73 -10.33
C LEU A 810 -39.12 -18.71 -10.23
N ALA A 811 -39.30 -18.07 -9.08
CA ALA A 811 -40.28 -17.00 -8.92
C ALA A 811 -39.92 -15.76 -9.77
N ILE A 812 -38.65 -15.37 -9.82
CA ILE A 812 -38.16 -14.28 -10.68
C ILE A 812 -38.32 -14.64 -12.16
N PHE A 813 -38.00 -15.88 -12.55
CA PHE A 813 -38.20 -16.36 -13.93
C PHE A 813 -39.67 -16.35 -14.35
N GLY A 814 -40.57 -16.74 -13.45
CA GLY A 814 -42.02 -16.70 -13.65
C GLY A 814 -42.55 -15.27 -13.82
N VAL A 815 -42.05 -14.32 -13.03
CA VAL A 815 -42.42 -12.90 -13.16
C VAL A 815 -41.90 -12.29 -14.45
N LEU A 816 -40.70 -12.66 -14.91
CA LEU A 816 -40.12 -12.18 -16.17
C LEU A 816 -40.84 -12.74 -17.40
N LEU A 817 -41.35 -13.99 -17.34
CA LEU A 817 -42.23 -14.56 -18.36
C LEU A 817 -43.62 -13.91 -18.36
N PHE A 818 -44.19 -13.63 -17.18
CA PHE A 818 -45.50 -12.97 -17.03
C PHE A 818 -45.49 -11.52 -17.53
N LEU A 819 -44.38 -10.80 -17.35
CA LEU A 819 -44.20 -9.42 -17.83
C LEU A 819 -43.72 -9.33 -19.29
N GLY A 820 -43.58 -10.46 -20.00
CA GLY A 820 -43.30 -10.48 -21.44
C GLY A 820 -41.86 -10.16 -21.85
N PHE A 821 -40.91 -10.10 -20.91
CA PHE A 821 -39.51 -9.77 -21.19
C PHE A 821 -38.66 -10.97 -21.68
N LEU A 822 -39.22 -12.19 -21.68
CA LEU A 822 -38.61 -13.40 -22.23
C LEU A 822 -39.60 -14.11 -23.16
N THR A 823 -39.30 -14.19 -24.45
CA THR A 823 -40.03 -15.01 -25.42
C THR A 823 -39.26 -16.28 -25.72
N VAL A 824 -39.82 -17.45 -25.36
CA VAL A 824 -39.24 -18.75 -25.73
C VAL A 824 -39.55 -19.02 -27.20
N GLY A 825 -38.57 -18.82 -28.07
CA GLY A 825 -38.67 -19.15 -29.49
C GLY A 825 -38.72 -20.67 -29.70
N ALA A 826 -39.88 -21.19 -30.12
CA ALA A 826 -39.99 -22.56 -30.61
C ALA A 826 -39.24 -22.70 -31.95
N GLY A 827 -38.00 -23.18 -31.89
CA GLY A 827 -37.19 -23.47 -33.07
C GLY A 827 -37.82 -24.57 -33.93
N ARG A 828 -38.20 -24.21 -35.17
CA ARG A 828 -38.54 -25.15 -36.24
C ARG A 828 -37.35 -26.09 -36.50
N SER A 829 -37.55 -27.37 -36.21
CA SER A 829 -36.60 -28.45 -36.49
C SER A 829 -36.45 -28.68 -38.00
N LYS A 830 -35.30 -28.32 -38.58
CA LYS A 830 -34.86 -28.83 -39.90
C LYS A 830 -34.12 -30.14 -39.68
N ARG A 831 -34.84 -31.25 -39.83
CA ARG A 831 -34.27 -32.60 -39.87
C ARG A 831 -33.82 -32.90 -41.30
N LYS A 832 -32.51 -33.09 -41.50
CA LYS A 832 -31.90 -33.52 -42.77
C LYS A 832 -31.43 -34.97 -42.60
N ARG A 833 -32.01 -35.94 -43.32
CA ARG A 833 -31.33 -37.22 -43.60
C ARG A 833 -31.85 -37.94 -44.85
N SER A 834 -30.87 -38.28 -45.68
CA SER A 834 -30.71 -39.32 -46.73
C SER A 834 -31.65 -39.43 -47.94
N ARG A 835 -30.98 -39.28 -49.09
CA ARG A 835 -31.18 -39.88 -50.42
C ARG A 835 -31.74 -41.31 -50.42
N THR A 836 -32.74 -41.53 -51.29
CA THR A 836 -32.96 -42.62 -52.29
C THR A 836 -34.37 -42.37 -52.85
N GLY A 837 -34.70 -42.30 -54.14
CA GLY A 837 -34.03 -42.43 -55.43
C GLY A 837 -35.14 -42.48 -56.51
N SER A 838 -34.84 -42.07 -57.76
CA SER A 838 -35.57 -42.38 -59.02
C SER A 838 -37.01 -41.79 -59.10
N ASP A 839 -37.56 -41.25 -60.18
CA ASP A 839 -37.28 -40.98 -61.60
C ASP A 839 -38.36 -39.92 -61.99
N THR A 840 -38.25 -38.99 -62.93
CA THR A 840 -38.18 -39.16 -64.39
C THR A 840 -38.17 -37.75 -65.03
N ASN A 841 -37.27 -37.57 -66.00
CA ASN A 841 -37.37 -36.77 -67.23
C ASN A 841 -38.45 -35.68 -67.41
N SER A 842 -38.01 -34.49 -67.86
CA SER A 842 -38.11 -34.08 -69.28
C SER A 842 -38.12 -32.56 -69.46
N ASN A 843 -37.01 -32.05 -70.03
CA ASN A 843 -36.90 -31.07 -71.10
C ASN A 843 -38.02 -30.06 -71.38
N LYS A 844 -37.58 -28.80 -71.45
CA LYS A 844 -37.79 -27.76 -72.49
C LYS A 844 -38.05 -26.41 -71.79
N GLU A 845 -37.66 -25.23 -72.25
CA GLU A 845 -36.83 -24.69 -73.32
C GLU A 845 -37.04 -23.16 -73.20
N LYS A 846 -35.99 -22.33 -73.38
CA LYS A 846 -36.02 -20.90 -73.78
C LYS A 846 -36.95 -19.90 -73.04
N ALA A 847 -36.35 -18.93 -72.35
CA ALA A 847 -36.07 -17.59 -72.88
C ALA A 847 -35.04 -16.89 -71.99
#